data_AF-A0A1B0C859-F1
#
_entry.id   AF-A0A1B0C859-F1
#
_cell.length_a   1.000
_cell.length_b   1.000
_cell.length_c   1.000
_cell.angle_alpha   90.00
_cell.angle_beta   90.00
_cell.angle_gamma   90.00
#
_symmetry.space_group_name_H-M   'P 1'
#
loop_
_entity.id
_entity.type
_entity.pdbx_description
1 polymer ?
#
loop_
_entity_poly.entity_id
_entity_poly.type
_entity_poly.pdbx_seq_one_letter_code
_entity_poly.pdbx_strand_id
1 'polypeptide(L)'
;MATLFECSEAAWEKIFEINVKCSFLLTKEVVPYMRKRGGGSIIYVSSIAGFNPMQLLAAYSVSKTALFGLTKAAAIDGAAEGIRVNCVAPGVIETKFSQPLIQDPNSKEVAENQTLLRRIGQPHEISGVVAFLASDDSSYITGENIVAAGGMHSRNSQINLMAHKGERFVGKVAVLTAASEGIGLAIARRLGLEKAKVVVSSRNIVKVNNAVELLRKEGIDAIGVQCHVANAEERKNLLEEAVKHYGGIDILVSCAGVNPHYGFINDCSEAAFSKIFDLNVKCSFLIAKEVIPFMKLRGGGSIIFLSTIAAYKNIPQLSSYGASKICLSVLTKGFASALASDNIRVNCIAPGPIDTKFMTKIATTPEYKICLQHDMPIKRMGRVEEVAGPAAFLLSEDASYITGETLILLVKWRIKVNDFVGKVAVLTASSDGIGLAIARRLGLEKAKVVLGSRNITKVRNAVELLRKEGIDAIGVQCHVANAEERKNLLQEAVKHYGGIDILVSCAGTNPDLGFLTEMSEAAFSKIFDTNVKCSFLIAKEVIPFMKLRGGGSILFLSSIAAYKYYPVEQTPEYEHELKYDMPMKRKGRPEEVAGPAAFLLSDDASFITGETLLLIGAYSSSKTAILGLTKAFSRAVVADNIRVNCLAAGITDTKFIARVVGVYGAAKTALLSITKAFSKAVVDDNIRVNCLAAGATDTKFLNGAMRDSVFSSSVQNDIPMKRIARPEEIAGPAAFLLSDDASYITGETVVVGGGMQSRL
;
A
#
# COMPACT_ATOMS: atom_id res chain seq x y z
N MET A 1 -4.79 -10.57 -27.61
CA MET A 1 -4.84 -10.32 -26.15
C MET A 1 -4.58 -11.64 -25.44
N ALA A 2 -4.13 -11.63 -24.18
CA ALA A 2 -3.84 -12.84 -23.41
C ALA A 2 -3.85 -12.52 -21.91
N THR A 3 -4.12 -13.51 -21.05
CA THR A 3 -3.92 -13.32 -19.61
C THR A 3 -2.43 -13.20 -19.28
N LEU A 4 -2.12 -12.81 -18.04
CA LEU A 4 -0.74 -12.66 -17.57
C LEU A 4 0.10 -13.94 -17.76
N PHE A 5 -0.50 -15.13 -17.60
CA PHE A 5 0.23 -16.39 -17.61
C PHE A 5 0.32 -17.02 -19.00
N GLU A 6 -0.61 -16.72 -19.89
CA GLU A 6 -0.55 -17.10 -21.31
C GLU A 6 0.45 -16.24 -22.09
N CYS A 7 0.86 -15.09 -21.54
CA CYS A 7 1.92 -14.27 -22.10
C CYS A 7 3.21 -15.10 -22.29
N SER A 8 3.70 -15.17 -23.52
CA SER A 8 4.97 -15.80 -23.87
C SER A 8 6.14 -14.87 -23.55
N GLU A 9 7.34 -15.44 -23.39
CA GLU A 9 8.54 -14.67 -23.07
C GLU A 9 8.86 -13.63 -24.16
N ALA A 10 8.82 -14.03 -25.43
CA ALA A 10 8.99 -13.12 -26.57
C ALA A 10 7.92 -12.00 -26.63
N ALA A 11 6.68 -12.27 -26.22
CA ALA A 11 5.64 -11.24 -26.15
C ALA A 11 5.87 -10.26 -24.99
N TRP A 12 6.29 -10.75 -23.82
CA TRP A 12 6.70 -9.93 -22.67
C TRP A 12 7.88 -9.04 -23.04
N GLU A 13 8.92 -9.61 -23.64
CA GLU A 13 10.11 -8.90 -24.09
C GLU A 13 9.77 -7.83 -25.12
N LYS A 14 8.96 -8.15 -26.14
CA LYS A 14 8.57 -7.15 -27.16
C LYS A 14 7.73 -6.02 -26.58
N ILE A 15 6.88 -6.30 -25.57
CA ILE A 15 6.11 -5.28 -24.86
C ILE A 15 7.04 -4.35 -24.06
N PHE A 16 8.02 -4.90 -23.33
CA PHE A 16 8.96 -4.09 -22.52
C PHE A 16 10.01 -3.36 -23.37
N GLU A 17 10.45 -3.96 -24.47
CA GLU A 17 11.32 -3.31 -25.46
C GLU A 17 10.65 -2.03 -25.97
N ILE A 18 9.45 -2.16 -26.56
CA ILE A 18 8.76 -1.03 -27.20
C ILE A 18 8.26 -0.01 -26.17
N ASN A 19 7.62 -0.43 -25.06
CA ASN A 19 7.00 0.50 -24.12
C ASN A 19 7.94 1.09 -23.06
N VAL A 20 9.15 0.55 -22.87
CA VAL A 20 10.06 0.99 -21.78
C VAL A 20 11.48 1.20 -22.27
N LYS A 21 12.09 0.20 -22.94
CA LYS A 21 13.48 0.30 -23.43
C LYS A 21 13.62 1.39 -24.49
N CYS A 22 12.76 1.41 -25.51
CA CYS A 22 12.77 2.45 -26.54
C CYS A 22 12.50 3.85 -25.97
N SER A 23 11.63 3.96 -24.97
CA SER A 23 11.36 5.24 -24.28
C SER A 23 12.58 5.76 -23.52
N PHE A 24 13.35 4.88 -22.87
CA PHE A 24 14.64 5.22 -22.25
C PHE A 24 15.70 5.59 -23.30
N LEU A 25 15.85 4.80 -24.38
CA LEU A 25 16.86 5.05 -25.42
C LEU A 25 16.62 6.36 -26.16
N LEU A 26 15.40 6.63 -26.62
CA LEU A 26 15.04 7.90 -27.27
C LEU A 26 15.28 9.11 -26.35
N THR A 27 15.06 8.95 -25.04
CA THR A 27 15.37 9.98 -24.04
C THR A 27 16.88 10.20 -23.93
N LYS A 28 17.68 9.12 -23.86
CA LYS A 28 19.15 9.16 -23.82
C LYS A 28 19.74 9.78 -25.10
N GLU A 29 19.10 9.58 -26.25
CA GLU A 29 19.48 10.16 -27.53
C GLU A 29 19.11 11.64 -27.67
N VAL A 30 17.95 12.08 -27.17
CA VAL A 30 17.48 13.48 -27.34
C VAL A 30 18.05 14.45 -26.28
N VAL A 31 18.31 13.98 -25.05
CA VAL A 31 18.83 14.81 -23.95
C VAL A 31 20.10 15.60 -24.33
N PRO A 32 21.13 15.02 -24.98
CA PRO A 32 22.31 15.76 -25.44
C PRO A 32 22.02 16.94 -26.39
N TYR A 33 20.91 16.92 -27.13
CA TYR A 33 20.49 18.02 -28.01
C TYR A 33 19.65 19.08 -27.25
N MET A 34 18.81 18.65 -26.31
CA MET A 34 18.09 19.56 -25.39
C MET A 34 19.06 20.34 -24.50
N ARG A 35 20.07 19.65 -23.92
CA ARG A 35 21.18 20.25 -23.16
C ARG A 35 21.89 21.35 -23.95
N LYS A 36 22.19 21.11 -25.24
CA LYS A 36 22.79 22.11 -26.14
C LYS A 36 21.89 23.31 -26.46
N ARG A 37 20.58 23.20 -26.22
CA ARG A 37 19.60 24.30 -26.36
C ARG A 37 19.23 24.96 -25.03
N GLY A 38 19.80 24.52 -23.90
CA GLY A 38 19.54 25.08 -22.57
C GLY A 38 18.26 24.59 -21.90
N GLY A 39 17.63 23.52 -22.40
CA GLY A 39 16.45 22.91 -21.80
C GLY A 39 15.56 22.14 -22.77
N GLY A 40 14.41 21.68 -22.28
CA GLY A 40 13.40 20.98 -23.09
C GLY A 40 12.22 20.43 -22.28
N SER A 41 11.30 19.75 -22.96
CA SER A 41 10.24 18.96 -22.33
C SER A 41 10.13 17.59 -23.00
N ILE A 42 10.03 16.54 -22.20
CA ILE A 42 9.87 15.14 -22.62
C ILE A 42 8.57 14.61 -22.01
N ILE A 43 7.65 14.12 -22.84
CA ILE A 43 6.34 13.62 -22.39
C ILE A 43 6.20 12.15 -22.75
N TYR A 44 6.21 11.27 -21.75
CA TYR A 44 5.94 9.85 -21.92
C TYR A 44 4.43 9.58 -21.96
N VAL A 45 3.97 8.78 -22.93
CA VAL A 45 2.55 8.38 -23.03
C VAL A 45 2.35 6.98 -22.43
N SER A 46 1.75 6.95 -21.24
CA SER A 46 1.41 5.72 -20.53
C SER A 46 -0.07 5.32 -20.76
N SER A 47 -0.80 4.91 -19.72
CA SER A 47 -2.23 4.55 -19.75
C SER A 47 -2.78 4.48 -18.32
N ILE A 48 -4.08 4.70 -18.14
CA ILE A 48 -4.84 4.37 -16.91
C ILE A 48 -4.66 2.89 -16.51
N ALA A 49 -4.37 2.00 -17.46
CA ALA A 49 -4.06 0.58 -17.20
C ALA A 49 -2.78 0.38 -16.36
N GLY A 50 -1.86 1.35 -16.35
CA GLY A 50 -0.69 1.35 -15.45
C GLY A 50 -1.08 1.58 -13.98
N PHE A 51 -2.19 2.26 -13.71
CA PHE A 51 -2.76 2.41 -12.36
C PHE A 51 -3.75 1.29 -12.02
N ASN A 52 -4.54 0.82 -13.00
CA ASN A 52 -5.54 -0.23 -12.86
C ASN A 52 -5.26 -1.40 -13.83
N PRO A 53 -4.48 -2.42 -13.42
CA PRO A 53 -4.14 -3.53 -14.31
C PRO A 53 -5.37 -4.29 -14.83
N MET A 54 -5.45 -4.43 -16.16
CA MET A 54 -6.52 -5.09 -16.90
C MET A 54 -6.11 -6.54 -17.24
N GLN A 55 -7.02 -7.50 -17.03
CA GLN A 55 -6.69 -8.95 -17.06
C GLN A 55 -6.16 -9.44 -18.42
N LEU A 56 -6.77 -9.00 -19.53
CA LEU A 56 -6.39 -9.37 -20.90
C LEU A 56 -5.24 -8.52 -21.50
N LEU A 57 -4.75 -7.54 -20.75
CA LEU A 57 -3.67 -6.63 -21.11
C LEU A 57 -2.65 -6.53 -19.96
N ALA A 58 -2.43 -7.61 -19.22
CA ALA A 58 -1.67 -7.57 -17.97
C ALA A 58 -0.19 -7.19 -18.18
N ALA A 59 0.51 -7.81 -19.13
CA ALA A 59 1.91 -7.45 -19.45
C ALA A 59 2.05 -6.00 -19.96
N TYR A 60 1.10 -5.56 -20.80
CA TYR A 60 0.98 -4.15 -21.22
C TYR A 60 0.82 -3.22 -20.00
N SER A 61 -0.09 -3.56 -19.08
CA SER A 61 -0.35 -2.80 -17.86
C SER A 61 0.93 -2.61 -17.03
N VAL A 62 1.71 -3.68 -16.79
CA VAL A 62 2.99 -3.57 -16.05
C VAL A 62 4.00 -2.70 -16.79
N SER A 63 4.12 -2.81 -18.11
CA SER A 63 5.02 -1.94 -18.90
C SER A 63 4.59 -0.46 -18.83
N LYS A 64 3.28 -0.18 -18.75
CA LYS A 64 2.74 1.17 -18.55
C LYS A 64 2.93 1.66 -17.10
N THR A 65 2.92 0.79 -16.08
CA THR A 65 3.40 1.15 -14.73
C THR A 65 4.89 1.52 -14.74
N ALA A 66 5.72 0.77 -15.47
CA ALA A 66 7.16 1.00 -15.51
C ALA A 66 7.51 2.40 -16.07
N LEU A 67 6.73 2.91 -17.03
CA LEU A 67 6.84 4.29 -17.51
C LEU A 67 6.65 5.34 -16.40
N PHE A 68 5.81 5.11 -15.38
CA PHE A 68 5.66 6.05 -14.26
C PHE A 68 6.95 6.17 -13.42
N GLY A 69 7.68 5.05 -13.29
CA GLY A 69 9.00 5.01 -12.66
C GLY A 69 10.06 5.70 -13.51
N LEU A 70 10.10 5.38 -14.82
CA LEU A 70 11.01 6.00 -15.78
C LEU A 70 10.82 7.53 -15.85
N THR A 71 9.57 8.00 -15.83
CA THR A 71 9.23 9.43 -15.79
C THR A 71 9.88 10.13 -14.61
N LYS A 72 9.70 9.59 -13.39
CA LYS A 72 10.25 10.20 -12.17
C LYS A 72 11.78 10.20 -12.17
N ALA A 73 12.39 9.10 -12.61
CA ALA A 73 13.86 9.01 -12.66
C ALA A 73 14.45 9.97 -13.73
N ALA A 74 13.87 10.03 -14.93
CA ALA A 74 14.33 10.94 -15.99
C ALA A 74 14.06 12.42 -15.66
N ALA A 75 13.00 12.72 -14.91
CA ALA A 75 12.71 14.08 -14.42
C ALA A 75 13.76 14.61 -13.44
N ILE A 76 14.32 13.73 -12.59
CA ILE A 76 15.38 14.08 -11.65
C ILE A 76 16.67 14.39 -12.42
N ASP A 77 17.08 13.46 -13.30
CA ASP A 77 18.31 13.61 -14.10
C ASP A 77 18.27 14.83 -15.04
N GLY A 78 17.14 15.09 -15.71
CA GLY A 78 17.03 16.15 -16.72
C GLY A 78 16.84 17.57 -16.17
N ALA A 79 16.20 17.73 -15.00
CA ALA A 79 15.75 19.04 -14.54
C ALA A 79 16.89 20.03 -14.30
N ALA A 80 18.04 19.58 -13.78
CA ALA A 80 19.21 20.41 -13.54
C ALA A 80 19.81 21.02 -14.83
N GLU A 81 19.38 20.54 -16.00
CA GLU A 81 19.75 21.00 -17.35
C GLU A 81 18.61 21.76 -18.05
N GLY A 82 17.53 22.09 -17.32
CA GLY A 82 16.32 22.72 -17.87
C GLY A 82 15.39 21.74 -18.61
N ILE A 83 15.59 20.43 -18.47
CA ILE A 83 14.80 19.41 -19.17
C ILE A 83 13.70 18.87 -18.24
N ARG A 84 12.46 19.24 -18.53
CA ARG A 84 11.28 18.74 -17.81
C ARG A 84 10.89 17.37 -18.35
N VAL A 85 10.51 16.44 -17.50
CA VAL A 85 10.04 15.11 -17.93
C VAL A 85 8.74 14.75 -17.22
N ASN A 86 7.68 14.49 -17.97
CA ASN A 86 6.35 14.22 -17.43
C ASN A 86 5.71 13.02 -18.13
N CYS A 87 4.63 12.51 -17.55
CA CYS A 87 3.82 11.46 -18.15
C CYS A 87 2.36 11.87 -18.25
N VAL A 88 1.74 11.55 -19.38
CA VAL A 88 0.27 11.49 -19.50
C VAL A 88 -0.15 10.03 -19.41
N ALA A 89 -1.17 9.76 -18.59
CA ALA A 89 -1.83 8.46 -18.47
C ALA A 89 -3.28 8.57 -19.00
N PRO A 90 -3.50 8.34 -20.31
CA PRO A 90 -4.83 8.46 -20.92
C PRO A 90 -5.82 7.41 -20.40
N GLY A 91 -7.11 7.76 -20.40
CA GLY A 91 -8.22 6.84 -20.20
C GLY A 91 -8.49 5.95 -21.41
N VAL A 92 -9.75 5.56 -21.62
CA VAL A 92 -10.20 5.04 -22.92
C VAL A 92 -10.40 6.23 -23.85
N ILE A 93 -9.57 6.30 -24.91
CA ILE A 93 -9.53 7.39 -25.89
C ILE A 93 -9.76 6.81 -27.28
N GLU A 94 -10.58 7.44 -28.12
CA GLU A 94 -10.93 6.98 -29.45
C GLU A 94 -9.72 6.96 -30.41
N THR A 95 -9.20 5.76 -30.68
CA THR A 95 -7.98 5.53 -31.47
C THR A 95 -8.05 4.16 -32.14
N LYS A 96 -7.18 3.89 -33.12
CA LYS A 96 -7.06 2.55 -33.74
C LYS A 96 -6.75 1.43 -32.71
N PHE A 97 -6.13 1.75 -31.58
CA PHE A 97 -5.83 0.77 -30.52
C PHE A 97 -7.05 0.41 -29.66
N SER A 98 -8.00 1.34 -29.48
CA SER A 98 -9.20 1.17 -28.68
C SER A 98 -10.43 0.74 -29.47
N GLN A 99 -10.40 0.74 -30.81
CA GLN A 99 -11.51 0.27 -31.66
C GLN A 99 -12.19 -1.03 -31.19
N PRO A 100 -11.49 -2.10 -30.75
CA PRO A 100 -12.14 -3.31 -30.23
C PRO A 100 -13.01 -3.11 -28.98
N LEU A 101 -12.82 -2.01 -28.24
CA LEU A 101 -13.63 -1.62 -27.07
C LEU A 101 -14.75 -0.62 -27.43
N ILE A 102 -14.73 -0.06 -28.64
CA ILE A 102 -15.64 1.02 -29.08
C ILE A 102 -16.67 0.47 -30.09
N GLN A 103 -16.31 -0.54 -30.88
CA GLN A 103 -17.17 -1.16 -31.89
C GLN A 103 -18.21 -2.13 -31.31
N ASP A 104 -17.93 -2.78 -30.18
CA ASP A 104 -18.93 -3.55 -29.42
C ASP A 104 -19.73 -2.60 -28.50
N PRO A 105 -21.06 -2.48 -28.65
CA PRO A 105 -21.87 -1.60 -27.82
C PRO A 105 -21.74 -1.89 -26.31
N ASN A 106 -21.59 -3.16 -25.91
CA ASN A 106 -21.50 -3.53 -24.50
C ASN A 106 -20.16 -3.07 -23.89
N SER A 107 -19.04 -3.35 -24.56
CA SER A 107 -17.71 -2.88 -24.18
C SER A 107 -17.62 -1.36 -24.19
N LYS A 108 -18.30 -0.70 -25.14
CA LYS A 108 -18.40 0.76 -25.20
C LYS A 108 -19.13 1.30 -23.98
N GLU A 109 -20.33 0.82 -23.68
CA GLU A 109 -21.12 1.25 -22.53
C GLU A 109 -20.33 1.02 -21.21
N VAL A 110 -19.66 -0.12 -21.08
CA VAL A 110 -18.79 -0.45 -19.94
C VAL A 110 -17.58 0.50 -19.84
N ALA A 111 -16.99 0.94 -20.96
CA ALA A 111 -15.90 1.92 -20.96
C ALA A 111 -16.38 3.33 -20.60
N GLU A 112 -17.53 3.76 -21.13
CA GLU A 112 -18.15 5.05 -20.85
C GLU A 112 -18.58 5.13 -19.38
N ASN A 113 -19.19 4.07 -18.84
CA ASN A 113 -19.56 3.95 -17.43
C ASN A 113 -18.38 3.90 -16.44
N GLN A 114 -17.15 3.66 -16.90
CA GLN A 114 -15.94 3.78 -16.08
C GLN A 114 -15.40 5.21 -15.99
N THR A 115 -15.85 6.12 -16.86
CA THR A 115 -15.55 7.56 -16.76
C THR A 115 -16.59 8.30 -15.94
N LEU A 116 -16.19 9.35 -15.22
CA LEU A 116 -17.12 10.27 -14.56
C LEU A 116 -17.83 11.19 -15.56
N LEU A 117 -17.18 11.48 -16.69
CA LEU A 117 -17.74 12.25 -17.80
C LEU A 117 -18.70 11.43 -18.69
N ARG A 118 -18.93 10.14 -18.38
CA ARG A 118 -19.83 9.20 -19.08
C ARG A 118 -19.65 9.14 -20.60
N ARG A 119 -18.42 9.34 -21.08
CA ARG A 119 -18.06 9.25 -22.50
C ARG A 119 -16.60 8.84 -22.69
N ILE A 120 -16.31 8.28 -23.86
CA ILE A 120 -14.93 8.08 -24.34
C ILE A 120 -14.28 9.45 -24.62
N GLY A 121 -12.97 9.55 -24.37
CA GLY A 121 -12.20 10.75 -24.68
C GLY A 121 -11.72 10.77 -26.13
N GLN A 122 -11.46 11.96 -26.66
CA GLN A 122 -10.99 12.19 -28.02
C GLN A 122 -9.48 12.40 -28.08
N PRO A 123 -8.80 12.13 -29.22
CA PRO A 123 -7.36 12.35 -29.36
C PRO A 123 -6.91 13.78 -29.02
N HIS A 124 -7.73 14.79 -29.35
CA HIS A 124 -7.41 16.19 -29.08
C HIS A 124 -7.36 16.50 -27.56
N GLU A 125 -8.18 15.81 -26.77
CA GLU A 125 -8.20 15.92 -25.30
C GLU A 125 -6.97 15.29 -24.63
N ILE A 126 -6.15 14.55 -25.39
CA ILE A 126 -4.82 14.11 -24.95
C ILE A 126 -3.73 15.02 -25.52
N SER A 127 -3.84 15.46 -26.78
CA SER A 127 -2.85 16.38 -27.35
C SER A 127 -2.84 17.75 -26.66
N GLY A 128 -3.99 18.22 -26.15
CA GLY A 128 -4.04 19.43 -25.31
C GLY A 128 -3.20 19.29 -24.03
N VAL A 129 -3.28 18.16 -23.34
CA VAL A 129 -2.46 17.88 -22.15
C VAL A 129 -0.98 17.74 -22.50
N VAL A 130 -0.65 17.13 -23.64
CA VAL A 130 0.74 17.02 -24.13
C VAL A 130 1.28 18.39 -24.57
N ALA A 131 0.46 19.24 -25.19
CA ALA A 131 0.82 20.60 -25.59
C ALA A 131 1.06 21.50 -24.37
N PHE A 132 0.16 21.46 -23.38
CA PHE A 132 0.36 22.10 -22.08
C PHE A 132 1.65 21.64 -21.40
N LEU A 133 1.94 20.33 -21.40
CA LEU A 133 3.19 19.79 -20.86
C LEU A 133 4.44 20.16 -21.68
N ALA A 134 4.29 20.53 -22.94
CA ALA A 134 5.37 21.01 -23.80
C ALA A 134 5.60 22.53 -23.67
N SER A 135 4.54 23.32 -23.43
CA SER A 135 4.60 24.79 -23.29
C SER A 135 5.19 25.25 -21.96
N ASP A 136 5.46 26.55 -21.86
CA ASP A 136 5.98 27.19 -20.65
C ASP A 136 4.92 27.34 -19.53
N ASP A 137 3.64 27.12 -19.83
CA ASP A 137 2.55 27.07 -18.83
C ASP A 137 2.75 25.95 -17.82
N SER A 138 3.50 24.90 -18.19
CA SER A 138 3.91 23.80 -17.32
C SER A 138 5.38 23.89 -16.88
N SER A 139 6.00 25.07 -16.97
CA SER A 139 7.44 25.29 -16.68
C SER A 139 7.89 24.88 -15.27
N TYR A 140 6.98 24.78 -14.28
CA TYR A 140 7.29 24.27 -12.93
C TYR A 140 6.74 22.85 -12.65
N ILE A 141 6.30 22.14 -13.69
CA ILE A 141 5.78 20.77 -13.65
C ILE A 141 6.81 19.83 -14.29
N THR A 142 7.37 18.93 -13.49
CA THR A 142 8.27 17.84 -13.89
C THR A 142 8.19 16.70 -12.88
N GLY A 143 8.35 15.45 -13.32
CA GLY A 143 8.18 14.22 -12.54
C GLY A 143 6.72 13.77 -12.36
N GLU A 144 5.75 14.51 -12.90
CA GLU A 144 4.33 14.26 -12.68
C GLU A 144 3.73 13.21 -13.63
N ASN A 145 2.63 12.61 -13.19
CA ASN A 145 1.90 11.57 -13.92
C ASN A 145 0.44 12.02 -14.02
N ILE A 146 0.14 12.82 -15.05
CA ILE A 146 -1.16 13.47 -15.25
C ILE A 146 -2.16 12.48 -15.85
N VAL A 147 -3.32 12.34 -15.20
CA VAL A 147 -4.34 11.36 -15.56
C VAL A 147 -5.43 12.01 -16.40
N ALA A 148 -5.28 11.90 -17.72
CA ALA A 148 -6.22 12.43 -18.71
C ALA A 148 -7.25 11.35 -19.08
N ALA A 149 -8.14 11.04 -18.14
CA ALA A 149 -8.96 9.83 -18.17
C ALA A 149 -10.42 10.04 -17.74
N GLY A 150 -10.98 11.25 -17.92
CA GLY A 150 -12.39 11.54 -17.67
C GLY A 150 -12.86 11.20 -16.25
N GLY A 151 -11.97 11.30 -15.25
CA GLY A 151 -12.27 10.97 -13.85
C GLY A 151 -12.06 9.50 -13.43
N MET A 152 -11.56 8.62 -14.31
CA MET A 152 -11.18 7.24 -13.95
C MET A 152 -10.22 7.20 -12.74
N HIS A 153 -10.28 6.12 -11.95
CA HIS A 153 -9.55 6.02 -10.68
C HIS A 153 -8.03 5.87 -10.87
N SER A 154 -7.25 6.77 -10.30
CA SER A 154 -5.78 6.80 -10.36
C SER A 154 -5.06 6.10 -9.20
N ARG A 155 -5.81 5.51 -8.25
CA ARG A 155 -5.28 4.71 -7.13
C ARG A 155 -6.21 3.55 -6.79
N ASN A 156 -5.63 2.39 -6.45
CA ASN A 156 -6.33 1.22 -5.92
C ASN A 156 -5.46 0.48 -4.90
N SER A 157 -5.97 0.25 -3.68
CA SER A 157 -5.31 -0.49 -2.59
C SER A 157 -6.36 -0.94 -1.54
N GLN A 158 -6.59 -2.24 -1.37
CA GLN A 158 -7.67 -2.84 -0.56
C GLN A 158 -7.17 -4.12 0.16
N ILE A 159 -6.51 -3.98 1.33
CA ILE A 159 -5.71 -5.04 2.01
C ILE A 159 -6.40 -5.64 3.25
N ASN A 160 -6.85 -6.91 3.17
CA ASN A 160 -7.82 -7.47 4.11
C ASN A 160 -7.25 -8.47 5.15
N LEU A 161 -6.42 -8.02 6.09
CA LEU A 161 -5.72 -8.87 7.10
C LEU A 161 -6.69 -9.63 8.07
N MET A 162 -6.56 -10.96 8.36
CA MET A 162 -7.30 -11.74 9.43
C MET A 162 -6.82 -13.22 9.65
N ALA A 163 -6.33 -13.79 10.79
CA ALA A 163 -6.22 -13.34 12.20
C ALA A 163 -5.49 -14.35 13.19
N HIS A 164 -4.23 -14.11 13.62
CA HIS A 164 -3.39 -14.98 14.51
C HIS A 164 -3.84 -15.21 15.97
N LYS A 165 -3.57 -16.39 16.59
CA LYS A 165 -3.85 -16.69 18.03
C LYS A 165 -2.66 -17.28 18.80
N GLY A 166 -1.90 -16.45 19.49
CA GLY A 166 -0.91 -16.85 20.52
C GLY A 166 -1.15 -16.09 21.82
N GLU A 167 -0.35 -16.33 22.87
CA GLU A 167 -0.44 -15.55 24.13
C GLU A 167 0.26 -14.18 24.01
N ARG A 168 -0.03 -13.45 22.92
CA ARG A 168 0.70 -12.24 22.49
C ARG A 168 0.48 -11.02 23.39
N PHE A 169 -0.49 -11.07 24.30
CA PHE A 169 -0.89 -9.96 25.14
C PHE A 169 -0.81 -10.24 26.65
N VAL A 170 -0.07 -11.27 27.07
CA VAL A 170 0.20 -11.52 28.50
C VAL A 170 0.72 -10.23 29.17
N GLY A 171 0.02 -9.79 30.21
CA GLY A 171 0.36 -8.59 30.99
C GLY A 171 0.01 -7.24 30.32
N LYS A 172 -0.53 -7.24 29.09
CA LYS A 172 -0.98 -6.03 28.38
C LYS A 172 -2.43 -5.68 28.75
N VAL A 173 -2.72 -4.40 28.91
CA VAL A 173 -4.05 -3.85 29.24
C VAL A 173 -4.62 -3.09 28.04
N ALA A 174 -5.83 -3.45 27.63
CA ALA A 174 -6.52 -2.93 26.46
C ALA A 174 -7.82 -2.20 26.81
N VAL A 175 -7.93 -0.93 26.44
CA VAL A 175 -9.13 -0.11 26.57
C VAL A 175 -9.83 0.00 25.21
N LEU A 176 -11.13 -0.32 25.15
CA LEU A 176 -11.90 -0.30 23.89
C LEU A 176 -13.18 0.52 24.02
N THR A 177 -13.33 1.55 23.18
CA THR A 177 -14.55 2.37 23.12
C THR A 177 -15.61 1.73 22.23
N ALA A 178 -16.89 2.01 22.53
CA ALA A 178 -18.05 1.45 21.81
C ALA A 178 -18.04 -0.09 21.69
N ALA A 179 -17.43 -0.79 22.66
CA ALA A 179 -17.09 -2.22 22.58
C ALA A 179 -18.13 -3.16 23.21
N SER A 180 -19.33 -2.68 23.54
CA SER A 180 -20.40 -3.50 24.12
C SER A 180 -21.15 -4.38 23.10
N GLU A 181 -20.95 -4.17 21.80
CA GLU A 181 -21.47 -5.03 20.73
C GLU A 181 -20.67 -4.83 19.43
N GLY A 182 -20.89 -5.69 18.44
CA GLY A 182 -20.31 -5.54 17.10
C GLY A 182 -18.78 -5.69 17.08
N ILE A 183 -18.12 -4.89 16.24
CA ILE A 183 -16.67 -4.95 16.00
C ILE A 183 -15.86 -4.77 17.29
N GLY A 184 -16.19 -3.76 18.11
CA GLY A 184 -15.43 -3.48 19.34
C GLY A 184 -15.46 -4.65 20.33
N LEU A 185 -16.60 -5.35 20.43
CA LEU A 185 -16.71 -6.57 21.24
C LEU A 185 -15.89 -7.72 20.67
N ALA A 186 -15.84 -7.88 19.34
CA ALA A 186 -15.03 -8.92 18.70
C ALA A 186 -13.52 -8.68 18.90
N ILE A 187 -13.07 -7.42 18.83
CA ILE A 187 -11.67 -7.06 19.15
C ILE A 187 -11.39 -7.30 20.64
N ALA A 188 -12.27 -6.86 21.55
CA ALA A 188 -12.15 -7.09 22.99
C ALA A 188 -12.00 -8.59 23.32
N ARG A 189 -12.89 -9.42 22.76
CA ARG A 189 -12.86 -10.88 22.85
C ARG A 189 -11.55 -11.44 22.32
N ARG A 190 -11.06 -10.95 21.17
CA ARG A 190 -9.86 -11.49 20.54
C ARG A 190 -8.61 -11.22 21.36
N LEU A 191 -8.42 -9.99 21.83
CA LEU A 191 -7.29 -9.63 22.71
C LEU A 191 -7.33 -10.43 24.01
N GLY A 192 -8.51 -10.58 24.61
CA GLY A 192 -8.70 -11.39 25.83
C GLY A 192 -8.37 -12.88 25.65
N LEU A 193 -8.81 -13.49 24.55
CA LEU A 193 -8.45 -14.86 24.17
C LEU A 193 -6.95 -15.07 23.86
N GLU A 194 -6.18 -13.98 23.78
CA GLU A 194 -4.73 -13.91 23.60
C GLU A 194 -4.01 -13.34 24.85
N LYS A 195 -4.70 -13.39 26.00
CA LYS A 195 -4.25 -13.03 27.37
C LYS A 195 -4.14 -11.54 27.71
N ALA A 196 -4.73 -10.64 26.92
CA ALA A 196 -4.90 -9.25 27.33
C ALA A 196 -5.89 -9.12 28.50
N LYS A 197 -5.69 -8.10 29.34
CA LYS A 197 -6.70 -7.60 30.28
C LYS A 197 -7.57 -6.55 29.59
N VAL A 198 -8.90 -6.63 29.72
CA VAL A 198 -9.81 -5.96 28.78
C VAL A 198 -10.79 -5.01 29.48
N VAL A 199 -10.72 -3.72 29.15
CA VAL A 199 -11.67 -2.69 29.61
C VAL A 199 -12.67 -2.39 28.50
N VAL A 200 -13.88 -2.93 28.64
CA VAL A 200 -14.99 -2.74 27.70
C VAL A 200 -15.74 -1.46 28.05
N SER A 201 -15.91 -0.56 27.08
CA SER A 201 -16.65 0.69 27.32
C SER A 201 -17.68 1.03 26.26
N SER A 202 -18.80 1.60 26.71
CA SER A 202 -19.94 2.05 25.91
C SER A 202 -20.86 2.93 26.75
N ARG A 203 -21.77 3.64 26.09
CA ARG A 203 -22.71 4.60 26.70
C ARG A 203 -23.81 3.97 27.54
N ASN A 204 -24.06 2.67 27.33
CA ASN A 204 -25.16 1.94 27.98
C ASN A 204 -24.54 0.87 28.89
N ILE A 205 -24.58 1.12 30.21
CA ILE A 205 -23.96 0.24 31.21
C ILE A 205 -24.54 -1.18 31.21
N VAL A 206 -25.83 -1.36 30.92
CA VAL A 206 -26.45 -2.69 30.80
C VAL A 206 -25.80 -3.50 29.67
N LYS A 207 -25.61 -2.90 28.49
CA LYS A 207 -24.88 -3.55 27.38
C LYS A 207 -23.41 -3.80 27.71
N VAL A 208 -22.75 -2.90 28.44
CA VAL A 208 -21.36 -3.10 28.91
C VAL A 208 -21.28 -4.32 29.84
N ASN A 209 -22.17 -4.40 30.83
CA ASN A 209 -22.21 -5.50 31.79
C ASN A 209 -22.45 -6.85 31.10
N ASN A 210 -23.43 -6.92 30.18
CA ASN A 210 -23.71 -8.14 29.41
C ASN A 210 -22.51 -8.57 28.53
N ALA A 211 -21.77 -7.61 27.96
CA ALA A 211 -20.56 -7.90 27.20
C ALA A 211 -19.43 -8.43 28.09
N VAL A 212 -19.22 -7.83 29.27
CA VAL A 212 -18.22 -8.27 30.25
C VAL A 212 -18.56 -9.65 30.82
N GLU A 213 -19.84 -9.95 31.08
CA GLU A 213 -20.28 -11.28 31.52
C GLU A 213 -19.99 -12.35 30.44
N LEU A 214 -20.24 -12.05 29.17
CA LEU A 214 -19.90 -12.94 28.05
C LEU A 214 -18.39 -13.19 27.95
N LEU A 215 -17.56 -12.15 28.08
CA LEU A 215 -16.09 -12.30 28.07
C LEU A 215 -15.58 -13.12 29.26
N ARG A 216 -16.09 -12.87 30.47
CA ARG A 216 -15.72 -13.62 31.67
C ARG A 216 -16.09 -15.10 31.60
N LYS A 217 -17.22 -15.44 30.96
CA LYS A 217 -17.60 -16.84 30.66
C LYS A 217 -16.64 -17.56 29.71
N GLU A 218 -15.85 -16.83 28.93
CA GLU A 218 -14.76 -17.39 28.10
C GLU A 218 -13.40 -17.40 28.80
N GLY A 219 -13.35 -17.08 30.11
CA GLY A 219 -12.11 -17.06 30.89
C GLY A 219 -11.25 -15.81 30.67
N ILE A 220 -11.83 -14.72 30.17
CA ILE A 220 -11.13 -13.45 29.92
C ILE A 220 -11.19 -12.54 31.16
N ASP A 221 -10.03 -12.02 31.57
CA ASP A 221 -9.94 -10.93 32.56
C ASP A 221 -10.48 -9.63 31.94
N ALA A 222 -11.70 -9.26 32.30
CA ALA A 222 -12.38 -8.08 31.77
C ALA A 222 -13.16 -7.30 32.83
N ILE A 223 -13.20 -5.97 32.68
CA ILE A 223 -14.07 -5.04 33.41
C ILE A 223 -14.88 -4.16 32.45
N GLY A 224 -15.92 -3.52 32.98
CA GLY A 224 -16.82 -2.67 32.22
C GLY A 224 -16.90 -1.27 32.82
N VAL A 225 -16.78 -0.23 31.99
CA VAL A 225 -16.91 1.16 32.42
C VAL A 225 -17.82 1.93 31.46
N GLN A 226 -18.82 2.64 31.98
CA GLN A 226 -19.71 3.48 31.17
C GLN A 226 -18.93 4.70 30.63
N CYS A 227 -19.06 4.98 29.33
CA CYS A 227 -18.46 6.18 28.74
C CYS A 227 -19.21 6.66 27.48
N HIS A 228 -19.66 7.91 27.53
CA HIS A 228 -19.95 8.75 26.38
C HIS A 228 -18.68 9.45 25.91
N VAL A 229 -18.06 8.95 24.84
CA VAL A 229 -16.77 9.46 24.32
C VAL A 229 -16.71 10.97 24.02
N ALA A 230 -17.85 11.66 23.88
CA ALA A 230 -17.90 13.13 23.80
C ALA A 230 -17.73 13.85 25.14
N ASN A 231 -18.17 13.26 26.26
CA ASN A 231 -18.02 13.81 27.59
C ASN A 231 -16.57 13.61 28.09
N ALA A 232 -15.93 14.70 28.53
CA ALA A 232 -14.54 14.67 28.96
C ALA A 232 -14.33 13.89 30.27
N GLU A 233 -15.22 14.06 31.25
CA GLU A 233 -15.06 13.41 32.56
C GLU A 233 -15.31 11.90 32.47
N GLU A 234 -16.27 11.47 31.63
CA GLU A 234 -16.47 10.04 31.35
C GLU A 234 -15.28 9.40 30.61
N ARG A 235 -14.59 10.14 29.72
CA ARG A 235 -13.34 9.64 29.09
C ARG A 235 -12.21 9.52 30.11
N LYS A 236 -12.03 10.53 30.95
CA LYS A 236 -11.03 10.53 32.03
C LYS A 236 -11.27 9.35 32.99
N ASN A 237 -12.48 9.21 33.51
CA ASN A 237 -12.88 8.10 34.38
C ASN A 237 -12.67 6.71 33.75
N LEU A 238 -12.89 6.56 32.43
CA LEU A 238 -12.59 5.32 31.70
C LEU A 238 -11.10 4.95 31.74
N LEU A 239 -10.19 5.94 31.62
CA LEU A 239 -8.75 5.70 31.68
C LEU A 239 -8.29 5.49 33.13
N GLU A 240 -8.82 6.26 34.09
CA GLU A 240 -8.47 6.15 35.50
C GLU A 240 -8.92 4.82 36.11
N GLU A 241 -10.13 4.32 35.80
CA GLU A 241 -10.57 2.99 36.27
C GLU A 241 -9.78 1.83 35.64
N ALA A 242 -9.30 1.99 34.41
CA ALA A 242 -8.40 1.01 33.77
C ALA A 242 -7.05 0.93 34.51
N VAL A 243 -6.46 2.08 34.84
CA VAL A 243 -5.19 2.15 35.59
C VAL A 243 -5.37 1.64 37.02
N LYS A 244 -6.48 2.00 37.69
CA LYS A 244 -6.83 1.58 39.05
C LYS A 244 -7.01 0.06 39.18
N HIS A 245 -7.63 -0.60 38.19
CA HIS A 245 -7.85 -2.05 38.22
C HIS A 245 -6.63 -2.87 37.72
N TYR A 246 -5.88 -2.36 36.74
CA TYR A 246 -4.90 -3.16 36.01
C TYR A 246 -3.47 -2.59 35.97
N GLY A 247 -3.21 -1.43 36.60
CA GLY A 247 -1.88 -0.85 36.78
C GLY A 247 -1.30 -0.14 35.55
N GLY A 248 -2.10 0.13 34.52
CA GLY A 248 -1.65 0.86 33.31
C GLY A 248 -2.55 0.64 32.10
N ILE A 249 -2.14 1.20 30.96
CA ILE A 249 -2.80 1.02 29.66
C ILE A 249 -1.72 0.86 28.59
N ASP A 250 -1.71 -0.27 27.88
CA ASP A 250 -0.78 -0.53 26.77
C ASP A 250 -1.46 -0.39 25.41
N ILE A 251 -2.79 -0.55 25.36
CA ILE A 251 -3.58 -0.65 24.14
C ILE A 251 -4.82 0.25 24.22
N LEU A 252 -5.07 1.02 23.14
CA LEU A 252 -6.33 1.75 22.93
C LEU A 252 -6.95 1.36 21.58
N VAL A 253 -8.24 1.03 21.58
CA VAL A 253 -9.01 0.80 20.35
C VAL A 253 -10.20 1.75 20.28
N SER A 254 -10.10 2.77 19.43
CA SER A 254 -11.20 3.71 19.18
C SER A 254 -12.13 3.17 18.09
N CYS A 255 -13.16 2.43 18.52
CA CYS A 255 -14.19 1.90 17.62
C CYS A 255 -15.38 2.85 17.44
N ALA A 256 -15.45 3.93 18.21
CA ALA A 256 -16.60 4.82 18.24
C ALA A 256 -16.93 5.44 16.86
N GLY A 257 -18.23 5.54 16.59
CA GLY A 257 -18.73 6.33 15.47
C GLY A 257 -20.22 6.20 15.26
N VAL A 258 -20.77 7.11 14.45
CA VAL A 258 -22.17 7.17 14.05
C VAL A 258 -22.29 7.57 12.58
N ASN A 259 -23.44 7.24 11.99
CA ASN A 259 -23.96 7.91 10.81
C ASN A 259 -25.48 8.15 10.96
N PRO A 260 -25.93 9.41 11.14
CA PRO A 260 -27.34 9.77 11.20
C PRO A 260 -27.96 10.07 9.82
N HIS A 261 -27.17 10.28 8.76
CA HIS A 261 -27.64 10.66 7.43
C HIS A 261 -27.38 9.55 6.39
N TYR A 262 -28.37 9.25 5.54
CA TYR A 262 -28.24 8.26 4.47
C TYR A 262 -28.86 8.85 3.20
N GLY A 263 -28.03 9.49 2.38
CA GLY A 263 -28.44 10.34 1.25
C GLY A 263 -27.23 11.06 0.67
N PHE A 264 -27.43 11.88 -0.37
CA PHE A 264 -26.31 12.61 -0.97
C PHE A 264 -25.79 13.70 -0.02
N ILE A 265 -24.60 14.24 -0.31
CA ILE A 265 -23.91 15.17 0.59
C ILE A 265 -24.59 16.55 0.67
N ASN A 266 -25.23 16.98 -0.42
CA ASN A 266 -26.09 18.17 -0.49
C ASN A 266 -27.37 18.03 0.38
N ASP A 267 -27.85 16.80 0.60
CA ASP A 267 -29.01 16.53 1.47
C ASP A 267 -28.62 16.47 2.96
N CYS A 268 -27.32 16.51 3.28
CA CYS A 268 -26.81 16.31 4.64
C CYS A 268 -26.93 17.60 5.46
N SER A 269 -27.92 17.66 6.35
CA SER A 269 -28.08 18.83 7.24
C SER A 269 -26.84 19.08 8.11
N GLU A 270 -26.59 20.35 8.45
CA GLU A 270 -25.44 20.76 9.27
C GLU A 270 -25.40 20.04 10.62
N ALA A 271 -26.56 19.91 11.28
CA ALA A 271 -26.68 19.18 12.55
C ALA A 271 -26.33 17.68 12.42
N ALA A 272 -26.58 17.06 11.25
CA ALA A 272 -26.13 15.71 10.96
C ALA A 272 -24.61 15.66 10.70
N PHE A 273 -24.09 16.61 9.90
CA PHE A 273 -22.67 16.71 9.55
C PHE A 273 -21.77 16.94 10.78
N SER A 274 -22.08 17.95 11.59
CA SER A 274 -21.32 18.26 12.81
C SER A 274 -21.33 17.09 13.80
N LYS A 275 -22.48 16.43 13.97
CA LYS A 275 -22.62 15.23 14.82
C LYS A 275 -21.80 14.04 14.32
N ILE A 276 -21.62 13.89 13.00
CA ILE A 276 -20.71 12.91 12.40
C ILE A 276 -19.26 13.25 12.78
N PHE A 277 -18.82 14.49 12.56
CA PHE A 277 -17.42 14.88 12.78
C PHE A 277 -17.01 14.96 14.26
N ASP A 278 -17.88 15.47 15.14
CA ASP A 278 -17.65 15.48 16.59
C ASP A 278 -17.43 14.05 17.12
N LEU A 279 -18.31 13.11 16.78
CA LEU A 279 -18.25 11.75 17.33
C LEU A 279 -17.21 10.86 16.62
N ASN A 280 -17.04 10.99 15.31
CA ASN A 280 -16.13 10.11 14.56
C ASN A 280 -14.68 10.59 14.65
N VAL A 281 -14.43 11.90 14.58
CA VAL A 281 -13.08 12.49 14.47
C VAL A 281 -12.60 13.08 15.78
N LYS A 282 -13.34 14.06 16.33
CA LYS A 282 -12.90 14.83 17.50
C LYS A 282 -12.84 13.98 18.77
N CYS A 283 -13.85 13.15 19.04
CA CYS A 283 -13.82 12.21 20.17
C CYS A 283 -12.67 11.20 20.06
N SER A 284 -12.38 10.71 18.83
CA SER A 284 -11.25 9.81 18.57
C SER A 284 -9.91 10.49 18.82
N PHE A 285 -9.72 11.73 18.35
CA PHE A 285 -8.53 12.54 18.65
C PHE A 285 -8.35 12.77 20.15
N LEU A 286 -9.42 13.15 20.86
CA LEU A 286 -9.37 13.45 22.29
C LEU A 286 -8.96 12.23 23.12
N ILE A 287 -9.62 11.07 22.96
CA ILE A 287 -9.25 9.89 23.74
C ILE A 287 -7.85 9.35 23.38
N ALA A 288 -7.44 9.47 22.12
CA ALA A 288 -6.08 9.12 21.71
C ALA A 288 -5.02 10.10 22.26
N LYS A 289 -5.36 11.37 22.48
CA LYS A 289 -4.49 12.32 23.19
C LYS A 289 -4.41 11.99 24.69
N GLU A 290 -5.55 11.67 25.29
CA GLU A 290 -5.70 11.45 26.74
C GLU A 290 -5.03 10.15 27.23
N VAL A 291 -4.90 9.11 26.38
CA VAL A 291 -4.25 7.85 26.77
C VAL A 291 -2.71 7.93 26.80
N ILE A 292 -2.10 8.89 26.09
CA ILE A 292 -0.64 8.94 25.86
C ILE A 292 0.18 8.94 27.16
N PRO A 293 -0.14 9.72 28.22
CA PRO A 293 0.64 9.71 29.46
C PRO A 293 0.71 8.32 30.11
N PHE A 294 -0.39 7.57 30.08
CA PHE A 294 -0.46 6.22 30.64
C PHE A 294 0.37 5.21 29.82
N MET A 295 0.40 5.34 28.50
CA MET A 295 1.28 4.53 27.64
C MET A 295 2.76 4.89 27.81
N LYS A 296 3.11 6.18 27.98
CA LYS A 296 4.50 6.59 28.28
C LYS A 296 4.99 5.98 29.59
N LEU A 297 4.15 5.95 30.64
CA LEU A 297 4.45 5.28 31.91
C LEU A 297 4.61 3.75 31.78
N ARG A 298 4.13 3.14 30.69
CA ARG A 298 4.30 1.71 30.34
C ARG A 298 5.49 1.44 29.41
N GLY A 299 6.25 2.47 29.02
CA GLY A 299 7.38 2.34 28.09
C GLY A 299 6.98 2.14 26.62
N GLY A 300 5.73 2.46 26.27
CA GLY A 300 5.20 2.34 24.91
C GLY A 300 3.73 1.90 24.88
N GLY A 301 3.21 1.64 23.68
CA GLY A 301 1.84 1.18 23.52
C GLY A 301 1.40 1.03 22.07
N SER A 302 0.12 0.73 21.86
CA SER A 302 -0.46 0.69 20.52
C SER A 302 -1.90 1.20 20.47
N ILE A 303 -2.17 2.07 19.48
CA ILE A 303 -3.46 2.73 19.28
C ILE A 303 -4.03 2.33 17.92
N ILE A 304 -5.31 1.97 17.87
CA ILE A 304 -6.06 1.73 16.62
C ILE A 304 -7.30 2.62 16.52
N PHE A 305 -7.48 3.21 15.33
CA PHE A 305 -8.72 3.86 14.91
C PHE A 305 -9.52 2.98 13.93
N LEU A 306 -10.85 3.00 14.01
CA LEU A 306 -11.73 2.37 13.01
C LEU A 306 -12.31 3.37 12.00
N SER A 307 -11.79 3.31 10.78
CA SER A 307 -12.28 3.92 9.53
C SER A 307 -13.32 3.00 8.84
N THR A 308 -13.46 3.06 7.51
CA THR A 308 -14.31 2.17 6.69
C THR A 308 -13.88 2.19 5.21
N ILE A 309 -14.23 1.17 4.41
CA ILE A 309 -14.07 1.18 2.95
C ILE A 309 -14.73 2.40 2.29
N ALA A 310 -15.82 2.94 2.86
CA ALA A 310 -16.53 4.11 2.32
C ALA A 310 -15.73 5.43 2.40
N ALA A 311 -14.55 5.41 3.04
CA ALA A 311 -13.57 6.48 2.99
C ALA A 311 -12.64 6.41 1.75
N TYR A 312 -12.73 5.35 0.94
CA TYR A 312 -11.87 5.06 -0.22
C TYR A 312 -12.65 4.63 -1.48
N LYS A 313 -13.77 3.91 -1.30
CA LYS A 313 -14.77 3.65 -2.35
C LYS A 313 -15.87 4.70 -2.27
N ASN A 314 -16.24 5.24 -3.43
CA ASN A 314 -17.30 6.24 -3.55
C ASN A 314 -18.68 5.60 -3.39
N ILE A 315 -19.30 5.74 -2.22
CA ILE A 315 -20.69 5.38 -1.94
C ILE A 315 -21.44 6.70 -1.65
N PRO A 316 -22.16 7.29 -2.64
CA PRO A 316 -22.71 8.64 -2.52
C PRO A 316 -23.56 8.85 -1.26
N GLN A 317 -24.36 7.85 -0.90
CA GLN A 317 -25.27 7.84 0.25
C GLN A 317 -24.55 7.84 1.62
N LEU A 318 -23.23 7.68 1.64
CA LEU A 318 -22.38 7.68 2.84
C LEU A 318 -21.28 8.74 2.80
N SER A 319 -21.35 9.72 1.89
CA SER A 319 -20.25 10.68 1.62
C SER A 319 -19.76 11.41 2.87
N SER A 320 -20.65 11.99 3.67
CA SER A 320 -20.31 12.70 4.93
C SER A 320 -19.67 11.76 5.97
N TYR A 321 -20.13 10.52 6.04
CA TYR A 321 -19.56 9.49 6.91
C TYR A 321 -18.16 9.07 6.45
N GLY A 322 -17.98 8.81 5.16
CA GLY A 322 -16.68 8.52 4.53
C GLY A 322 -15.67 9.64 4.74
N ALA A 323 -16.09 10.90 4.56
CA ALA A 323 -15.27 12.08 4.84
C ALA A 323 -14.78 12.13 6.31
N SER A 324 -15.64 11.84 7.28
CA SER A 324 -15.22 11.77 8.68
C SER A 324 -14.28 10.59 8.97
N LYS A 325 -14.45 9.46 8.28
CA LYS A 325 -13.63 8.26 8.51
C LYS A 325 -12.29 8.32 7.78
N ILE A 326 -12.13 9.06 6.67
CA ILE A 326 -10.80 9.31 6.08
C ILE A 326 -9.92 10.17 7.01
N CYS A 327 -10.51 11.12 7.77
CA CYS A 327 -9.78 11.93 8.76
C CYS A 327 -9.05 11.09 9.82
N LEU A 328 -9.61 9.95 10.23
CA LEU A 328 -8.92 9.02 11.16
C LEU A 328 -7.59 8.52 10.60
N SER A 329 -7.51 8.31 9.29
CA SER A 329 -6.30 7.88 8.58
C SER A 329 -5.23 8.99 8.50
N VAL A 330 -5.64 10.24 8.65
CA VAL A 330 -4.74 11.40 8.75
C VAL A 330 -4.25 11.56 10.20
N LEU A 331 -5.17 11.49 11.18
CA LEU A 331 -4.83 11.48 12.61
C LEU A 331 -3.86 10.35 12.97
N THR A 332 -4.07 9.17 12.39
CA THR A 332 -3.18 8.01 12.51
C THR A 332 -1.74 8.36 12.18
N LYS A 333 -1.51 9.04 11.05
CA LYS A 333 -0.17 9.47 10.64
C LYS A 333 0.40 10.57 11.53
N GLY A 334 -0.43 11.52 11.96
CA GLY A 334 -0.02 12.58 12.88
C GLY A 334 0.48 12.01 14.21
N PHE A 335 -0.34 11.19 14.87
CA PHE A 335 0.06 10.53 16.11
C PHE A 335 1.22 9.55 15.93
N ALA A 336 1.25 8.74 14.87
CA ALA A 336 2.35 7.82 14.60
C ALA A 336 3.70 8.53 14.43
N SER A 337 3.71 9.69 13.75
CA SER A 337 4.92 10.49 13.57
C SER A 337 5.32 11.24 14.85
N ALA A 338 4.36 11.62 15.69
CA ALA A 338 4.59 12.37 16.92
C ALA A 338 4.99 11.48 18.12
N LEU A 339 4.69 10.18 18.07
CA LEU A 339 4.85 9.26 19.21
C LEU A 339 5.77 8.07 18.94
N ALA A 340 6.41 8.00 17.75
CA ALA A 340 7.36 6.92 17.43
C ALA A 340 8.54 6.86 18.41
N SER A 341 9.03 8.01 18.87
CA SER A 341 10.09 8.13 19.89
C SER A 341 9.64 7.70 21.29
N ASP A 342 8.34 7.69 21.56
CA ASP A 342 7.74 7.22 22.81
C ASP A 342 7.44 5.71 22.80
N ASN A 343 7.83 5.00 21.73
CA ASN A 343 7.48 3.59 21.49
C ASN A 343 5.95 3.34 21.44
N ILE A 344 5.16 4.35 21.05
CA ILE A 344 3.71 4.22 20.87
C ILE A 344 3.39 4.14 19.37
N ARG A 345 2.89 2.97 18.93
CA ARG A 345 2.56 2.69 17.53
C ARG A 345 1.09 3.03 17.26
N VAL A 346 0.80 3.79 16.20
CA VAL A 346 -0.58 4.21 15.89
C VAL A 346 -0.96 3.80 14.48
N ASN A 347 -2.00 2.99 14.34
CA ASN A 347 -2.45 2.46 13.05
C ASN A 347 -3.98 2.61 12.90
N CYS A 348 -4.52 2.33 11.70
CA CYS A 348 -5.95 2.41 11.42
C CYS A 348 -6.43 1.18 10.66
N ILE A 349 -7.68 0.77 10.91
CA ILE A 349 -8.37 -0.29 10.19
C ILE A 349 -9.61 0.31 9.54
N ALA A 350 -9.88 -0.02 8.29
CA ALA A 350 -10.96 0.52 7.48
C ALA A 350 -11.86 -0.60 6.93
N PRO A 351 -12.81 -1.13 7.73
CA PRO A 351 -13.59 -2.29 7.35
C PRO A 351 -14.61 -2.03 6.23
N GLY A 352 -14.87 -3.09 5.47
CA GLY A 352 -15.88 -3.14 4.42
C GLY A 352 -17.31 -3.26 4.94
N PRO A 353 -18.22 -3.83 4.14
CA PRO A 353 -19.51 -4.32 4.63
C PRO A 353 -19.33 -5.37 5.74
N ILE A 354 -19.64 -5.02 6.99
CA ILE A 354 -19.57 -5.95 8.13
C ILE A 354 -20.97 -6.11 8.74
N ASP A 355 -21.46 -7.34 8.75
CA ASP A 355 -22.74 -7.77 9.31
C ASP A 355 -22.87 -7.33 10.77
N THR A 356 -23.68 -6.30 10.96
CA THR A 356 -23.86 -5.54 12.21
C THR A 356 -25.19 -4.80 12.15
N LYS A 357 -25.69 -4.38 13.33
CA LYS A 357 -26.89 -3.53 13.45
C LYS A 357 -26.75 -2.13 12.82
N PHE A 358 -25.54 -1.72 12.43
CA PHE A 358 -25.30 -0.53 11.63
C PHE A 358 -25.67 -0.79 10.17
N MET A 359 -25.26 -1.95 9.63
CA MET A 359 -25.49 -2.32 8.24
C MET A 359 -26.94 -2.70 7.92
N THR A 360 -27.76 -3.17 8.87
CA THR A 360 -29.14 -3.58 8.58
C THR A 360 -30.05 -2.48 8.01
N LYS A 361 -29.73 -1.20 8.20
CA LYS A 361 -30.45 -0.08 7.55
C LYS A 361 -30.03 0.18 6.10
N ILE A 362 -28.86 -0.32 5.69
CA ILE A 362 -28.28 -0.14 4.35
C ILE A 362 -28.48 -1.42 3.52
N ALA A 363 -28.43 -2.59 4.18
CA ALA A 363 -28.59 -3.92 3.61
C ALA A 363 -29.88 -4.15 2.82
N THR A 364 -30.91 -3.34 3.09
CA THR A 364 -32.25 -3.48 2.53
C THR A 364 -32.41 -2.83 1.16
N THR A 365 -31.60 -1.83 0.81
CA THR A 365 -31.81 -1.05 -0.43
C THR A 365 -31.43 -1.86 -1.69
N PRO A 366 -32.08 -1.62 -2.85
CA PRO A 366 -31.76 -2.31 -4.10
C PRO A 366 -30.32 -2.10 -4.56
N GLU A 367 -29.85 -0.85 -4.50
CA GLU A 367 -28.51 -0.43 -4.95
C GLU A 367 -27.42 -1.12 -4.14
N TYR A 368 -27.67 -1.27 -2.83
CA TYR A 368 -26.73 -1.96 -1.94
C TYR A 368 -26.68 -3.48 -2.21
N LYS A 369 -27.81 -4.10 -2.54
CA LYS A 369 -27.86 -5.51 -2.96
C LYS A 369 -27.13 -5.74 -4.29
N ILE A 370 -27.27 -4.81 -5.25
CA ILE A 370 -26.53 -4.83 -6.52
C ILE A 370 -25.02 -4.70 -6.25
N CYS A 371 -24.60 -3.75 -5.42
CA CYS A 371 -23.19 -3.57 -5.05
C CYS A 371 -22.59 -4.81 -4.34
N LEU A 372 -23.37 -5.50 -3.50
CA LEU A 372 -23.00 -6.79 -2.90
C LEU A 372 -22.88 -7.94 -3.93
N GLN A 373 -23.58 -7.88 -5.05
CA GLN A 373 -23.62 -8.93 -6.07
C GLN A 373 -22.62 -8.72 -7.24
N HIS A 374 -22.24 -7.47 -7.50
CA HIS A 374 -21.38 -7.08 -8.63
C HIS A 374 -20.01 -6.50 -8.22
N ASP A 375 -19.93 -5.57 -7.25
CA ASP A 375 -18.69 -4.83 -6.91
C ASP A 375 -17.84 -5.45 -5.80
N MET A 376 -18.37 -6.51 -5.16
CA MET A 376 -17.76 -7.24 -4.06
C MET A 376 -17.16 -8.56 -4.57
N PRO A 377 -15.81 -8.74 -4.59
CA PRO A 377 -15.19 -9.95 -5.12
C PRO A 377 -15.63 -11.25 -4.42
N ILE A 378 -16.05 -11.17 -3.15
CA ILE A 378 -16.85 -12.19 -2.49
C ILE A 378 -18.20 -11.59 -2.12
N LYS A 379 -19.27 -12.18 -2.66
CA LYS A 379 -20.62 -11.61 -2.79
C LYS A 379 -21.47 -11.66 -1.51
N ARG A 380 -20.90 -11.22 -0.37
CA ARG A 380 -21.57 -11.14 0.95
C ARG A 380 -20.88 -10.15 1.88
N MET A 381 -21.55 -9.76 2.97
CA MET A 381 -20.91 -9.04 4.07
C MET A 381 -19.93 -9.92 4.87
N GLY A 382 -18.93 -9.29 5.48
CA GLY A 382 -18.02 -9.85 6.49
C GLY A 382 -18.63 -9.91 7.89
N ARG A 383 -17.93 -10.57 8.81
CA ARG A 383 -18.34 -10.70 10.22
C ARG A 383 -17.44 -9.86 11.13
N VAL A 384 -17.84 -9.72 12.40
CA VAL A 384 -17.11 -8.89 13.37
C VAL A 384 -15.78 -9.52 13.81
N GLU A 385 -15.67 -10.85 13.81
CA GLU A 385 -14.39 -11.56 13.96
C GLU A 385 -13.46 -11.27 12.79
N GLU A 386 -14.03 -11.06 11.60
CA GLU A 386 -13.35 -10.57 10.39
C GLU A 386 -13.09 -9.04 10.45
N VAL A 387 -13.07 -8.46 11.67
CA VAL A 387 -12.47 -7.16 12.04
C VAL A 387 -11.57 -7.28 13.29
N ALA A 388 -11.43 -8.47 13.90
CA ALA A 388 -10.69 -8.65 15.16
C ALA A 388 -9.19 -9.00 14.99
N GLY A 389 -8.79 -9.49 13.81
CA GLY A 389 -7.47 -10.09 13.54
C GLY A 389 -6.26 -9.15 13.56
N PRO A 390 -6.11 -8.22 12.61
CA PRO A 390 -5.15 -7.13 12.61
C PRO A 390 -5.46 -6.06 13.62
N ALA A 391 -6.62 -6.07 14.29
CA ALA A 391 -6.69 -5.37 15.55
C ALA A 391 -5.65 -6.03 16.49
N ALA A 392 -5.72 -7.34 16.73
CA ALA A 392 -4.67 -8.05 17.45
C ALA A 392 -3.28 -7.99 16.76
N PHE A 393 -3.10 -8.28 15.46
CA PHE A 393 -1.77 -8.23 14.84
C PHE A 393 -1.14 -6.82 14.87
N LEU A 394 -1.85 -5.74 14.51
CA LEU A 394 -1.29 -4.38 14.59
C LEU A 394 -1.03 -3.92 16.03
N LEU A 395 -1.81 -4.39 17.02
CA LEU A 395 -1.55 -4.09 18.43
C LEU A 395 -0.39 -4.92 19.00
N SER A 396 -0.15 -6.13 18.50
CA SER A 396 0.90 -7.05 18.98
C SER A 396 2.31 -6.64 18.57
N GLU A 397 3.30 -7.30 19.16
CA GLU A 397 4.72 -7.12 18.81
C GLU A 397 5.08 -7.71 17.43
N ASP A 398 4.22 -8.54 16.80
CA ASP A 398 4.38 -8.97 15.40
C ASP A 398 4.35 -7.78 14.41
N ALA A 399 3.73 -6.68 14.83
CA ALA A 399 3.67 -5.40 14.11
C ALA A 399 4.52 -4.31 14.78
N SER A 400 5.53 -4.68 15.58
CA SER A 400 6.45 -3.77 16.27
C SER A 400 7.14 -2.76 15.35
N TYR A 401 7.31 -3.06 14.06
CA TYR A 401 7.91 -2.14 13.07
C TYR A 401 6.88 -1.47 12.12
N ILE A 402 5.59 -1.51 12.49
CA ILE A 402 4.46 -0.97 11.71
C ILE A 402 3.74 0.13 12.53
N THR A 403 3.82 1.37 12.05
CA THR A 403 3.14 2.54 12.63
C THR A 403 2.84 3.54 11.51
N GLY A 404 1.74 4.28 11.62
CA GLY A 404 1.27 5.27 10.64
C GLY A 404 0.47 4.70 9.47
N GLU A 405 0.16 3.40 9.49
CA GLU A 405 -0.49 2.71 8.37
C GLU A 405 -2.01 2.63 8.48
N THR A 406 -2.68 2.38 7.35
CA THR A 406 -4.14 2.20 7.31
C THR A 406 -4.54 1.01 6.45
N LEU A 407 -5.43 0.19 6.99
CA LEU A 407 -5.60 -1.20 6.58
C LEU A 407 -7.05 -1.53 6.22
N ILE A 408 -7.32 -1.78 4.95
CA ILE A 408 -8.66 -1.68 4.35
C ILE A 408 -9.27 -3.07 4.12
N LEU A 409 -10.36 -3.43 4.81
CA LEU A 409 -10.86 -4.81 4.86
C LEU A 409 -12.07 -5.11 3.97
N LEU A 410 -12.13 -6.36 3.51
CA LEU A 410 -13.17 -7.12 2.81
C LEU A 410 -12.97 -8.61 3.26
N VAL A 411 -13.67 -9.62 2.75
CA VAL A 411 -13.70 -10.99 3.37
C VAL A 411 -13.74 -12.14 2.34
N LYS A 412 -13.30 -13.40 2.57
CA LYS A 412 -13.38 -14.34 3.73
C LYS A 412 -12.25 -15.40 3.77
N TRP A 413 -11.90 -15.93 4.96
CA TRP A 413 -11.88 -17.41 5.13
C TRP A 413 -12.27 -17.94 6.54
N ARG A 414 -11.93 -19.20 6.85
CA ARG A 414 -12.07 -19.89 8.16
C ARG A 414 -10.69 -20.01 8.83
N ILE A 415 -10.63 -20.42 10.10
CA ILE A 415 -9.38 -20.80 10.79
C ILE A 415 -9.42 -22.29 11.16
N LYS A 416 -8.28 -22.98 11.02
CA LYS A 416 -7.90 -24.19 11.75
C LYS A 416 -6.67 -23.89 12.59
N VAL A 417 -6.36 -24.73 13.58
CA VAL A 417 -5.05 -24.70 14.26
C VAL A 417 -4.03 -25.47 13.42
N ASN A 418 -2.74 -25.09 13.48
CA ASN A 418 -1.61 -25.67 12.74
C ASN A 418 -1.52 -25.31 11.24
N ASP A 419 -1.71 -24.03 10.90
CA ASP A 419 -1.70 -23.48 9.53
C ASP A 419 -0.57 -23.98 8.60
N PHE A 420 0.67 -24.07 9.11
CA PHE A 420 1.84 -24.47 8.31
C PHE A 420 2.22 -25.96 8.41
N VAL A 421 1.59 -26.75 9.29
CA VAL A 421 1.91 -28.18 9.44
C VAL A 421 1.59 -28.93 8.15
N GLY A 422 2.61 -29.52 7.53
CA GLY A 422 2.48 -30.25 6.27
C GLY A 422 2.39 -29.38 5.01
N LYS A 423 2.49 -28.04 5.15
CA LYS A 423 2.71 -27.13 4.02
C LYS A 423 4.18 -27.20 3.59
N VAL A 424 4.42 -27.04 2.29
CA VAL A 424 5.76 -27.01 1.68
C VAL A 424 6.03 -25.61 1.11
N ALA A 425 7.12 -24.98 1.58
CA ALA A 425 7.53 -23.63 1.21
C ALA A 425 8.84 -23.63 0.42
N VAL A 426 8.78 -23.12 -0.81
CA VAL A 426 9.94 -22.87 -1.68
C VAL A 426 10.34 -21.40 -1.56
N LEU A 427 11.59 -21.11 -1.22
CA LEU A 427 12.08 -19.74 -1.06
C LEU A 427 13.31 -19.50 -1.94
N THR A 428 13.30 -18.46 -2.76
CA THR A 428 14.46 -18.04 -3.55
C THR A 428 15.33 -17.02 -2.83
N ALA A 429 16.63 -16.99 -3.14
CA ALA A 429 17.63 -16.12 -2.49
C ALA A 429 17.66 -16.24 -0.95
N SER A 430 17.36 -17.44 -0.46
CA SER A 430 16.99 -17.76 0.93
C SER A 430 18.13 -18.35 1.78
N SER A 431 19.36 -18.30 1.28
CA SER A 431 20.56 -18.77 1.97
C SER A 431 21.18 -17.75 2.93
N ASP A 432 20.59 -16.56 3.08
CA ASP A 432 21.08 -15.45 3.91
C ASP A 432 19.96 -14.41 4.14
N GLY A 433 20.14 -13.50 5.10
CA GLY A 433 19.28 -12.33 5.31
C GLY A 433 17.76 -12.60 5.41
N ILE A 434 16.95 -11.71 4.81
CA ILE A 434 15.47 -11.77 4.86
C ILE A 434 14.93 -13.13 4.39
N GLY A 435 15.44 -13.67 3.28
CA GLY A 435 14.95 -14.94 2.74
C GLY A 435 15.20 -16.14 3.68
N LEU A 436 16.32 -16.12 4.42
CA LEU A 436 16.61 -17.13 5.45
C LEU A 436 15.75 -16.92 6.71
N ALA A 437 15.53 -15.68 7.14
CA ALA A 437 14.68 -15.38 8.29
C ALA A 437 13.21 -15.79 8.05
N ILE A 438 12.69 -15.61 6.84
CA ILE A 438 11.36 -16.11 6.44
C ILE A 438 11.33 -17.64 6.48
N ALA A 439 12.33 -18.32 5.91
CA ALA A 439 12.42 -19.78 5.95
C ALA A 439 12.46 -20.31 7.39
N ARG A 440 13.25 -19.67 8.26
CA ARG A 440 13.35 -19.98 9.69
C ARG A 440 12.01 -19.83 10.40
N ARG A 441 11.31 -18.70 10.20
CA ARG A 441 10.00 -18.45 10.83
C ARG A 441 8.95 -19.47 10.40
N LEU A 442 8.83 -19.75 9.11
CA LEU A 442 7.91 -20.77 8.57
C LEU A 442 8.26 -22.18 9.11
N GLY A 443 9.55 -22.51 9.19
CA GLY A 443 10.03 -23.80 9.68
C GLY A 443 9.77 -24.03 11.18
N LEU A 444 9.93 -23.00 12.01
CA LEU A 444 9.57 -23.05 13.44
C LEU A 444 8.07 -23.30 13.62
N GLU A 445 7.23 -22.73 12.76
CA GLU A 445 5.78 -22.99 12.67
C GLU A 445 5.42 -24.30 11.92
N LYS A 446 6.43 -25.16 11.64
CA LYS A 446 6.31 -26.52 11.09
C LYS A 446 5.96 -26.62 9.60
N ALA A 447 6.24 -25.57 8.81
CA ALA A 447 6.40 -25.73 7.37
C ALA A 447 7.63 -26.59 7.04
N LYS A 448 7.56 -27.33 5.93
CA LYS A 448 8.73 -27.94 5.29
C LYS A 448 9.34 -26.93 4.33
N VAL A 449 10.65 -26.70 4.39
CA VAL A 449 11.30 -25.58 3.65
C VAL A 449 12.32 -26.05 2.62
N VAL A 450 12.34 -25.36 1.47
CA VAL A 450 13.22 -25.63 0.34
C VAL A 450 13.97 -24.34 -0.03
N LEU A 451 15.27 -24.32 0.24
CA LEU A 451 16.12 -23.14 0.02
C LEU A 451 16.73 -23.15 -1.40
N GLY A 452 16.31 -22.23 -2.25
CA GLY A 452 16.88 -22.03 -3.60
C GLY A 452 17.82 -20.82 -3.65
N SER A 453 19.11 -21.04 -3.96
CA SER A 453 20.08 -19.94 -4.10
C SER A 453 21.24 -20.29 -5.03
N ARG A 454 21.89 -19.27 -5.62
CA ARG A 454 22.94 -19.43 -6.66
C ARG A 454 24.19 -20.17 -6.18
N ASN A 455 24.52 -20.07 -4.89
CA ASN A 455 25.74 -20.63 -4.30
C ASN A 455 25.37 -21.82 -3.41
N ILE A 456 25.65 -23.04 -3.88
CA ILE A 456 25.27 -24.29 -3.21
C ILE A 456 25.92 -24.45 -1.82
N THR A 457 27.14 -23.94 -1.60
CA THR A 457 27.79 -23.98 -0.29
C THR A 457 27.02 -23.16 0.75
N LYS A 458 26.62 -21.93 0.42
CA LYS A 458 25.77 -21.12 1.29
C LYS A 458 24.40 -21.75 1.54
N VAL A 459 23.82 -22.41 0.54
CA VAL A 459 22.57 -23.18 0.69
C VAL A 459 22.73 -24.32 1.70
N ARG A 460 23.80 -25.13 1.59
CA ARG A 460 24.08 -26.23 2.53
C ARG A 460 24.23 -25.72 3.96
N ASN A 461 25.05 -24.69 4.18
CA ASN A 461 25.26 -24.10 5.51
C ASN A 461 23.94 -23.56 6.12
N ALA A 462 23.07 -22.96 5.29
CA ALA A 462 21.75 -22.48 5.74
C ALA A 462 20.81 -23.65 6.10
N VAL A 463 20.79 -24.74 5.33
CA VAL A 463 20.03 -25.96 5.64
C VAL A 463 20.51 -26.60 6.95
N GLU A 464 21.83 -26.68 7.18
CA GLU A 464 22.39 -27.18 8.44
C GLU A 464 22.00 -26.34 9.65
N LEU A 465 21.95 -25.00 9.51
CA LEU A 465 21.47 -24.10 10.56
C LEU A 465 20.02 -24.41 10.92
N LEU A 466 19.12 -24.46 9.93
CA LEU A 466 17.70 -24.74 10.16
C LEU A 466 17.47 -26.15 10.75
N ARG A 467 18.21 -27.17 10.29
CA ARG A 467 18.12 -28.53 10.84
C ARG A 467 18.56 -28.62 12.31
N LYS A 468 19.55 -27.83 12.74
CA LYS A 468 19.95 -27.73 14.16
C LYS A 468 18.84 -27.13 15.05
N GLU A 469 17.90 -26.40 14.47
CA GLU A 469 16.71 -25.86 15.14
C GLU A 469 15.48 -26.78 15.04
N GLY A 470 15.64 -28.00 14.51
CA GLY A 470 14.55 -28.98 14.38
C GLY A 470 13.59 -28.70 13.22
N ILE A 471 14.05 -28.01 12.17
CA ILE A 471 13.26 -27.66 10.99
C ILE A 471 13.52 -28.68 9.86
N ASP A 472 12.45 -29.18 9.22
CA ASP A 472 12.51 -30.03 8.03
C ASP A 472 12.88 -29.19 6.80
N ALA A 473 14.18 -29.20 6.45
CA ALA A 473 14.77 -28.34 5.44
C ALA A 473 15.59 -29.12 4.40
N ILE A 474 15.45 -28.77 3.12
CA ILE A 474 16.37 -29.13 2.03
C ILE A 474 16.83 -27.88 1.29
N GLY A 475 17.83 -28.02 0.42
CA GLY A 475 18.39 -26.90 -0.33
C GLY A 475 18.91 -27.30 -1.70
N VAL A 476 18.64 -26.46 -2.69
CA VAL A 476 18.87 -26.70 -4.11
C VAL A 476 19.65 -25.51 -4.70
N GLN A 477 20.59 -25.77 -5.60
CA GLN A 477 21.24 -24.70 -6.35
C GLN A 477 20.25 -24.12 -7.36
N CYS A 478 20.04 -22.81 -7.33
CA CYS A 478 19.14 -22.14 -8.24
C CYS A 478 19.52 -20.68 -8.51
N HIS A 479 19.97 -20.39 -9.73
CA HIS A 479 19.89 -19.07 -10.34
C HIS A 479 18.52 -18.87 -10.98
N VAL A 480 17.70 -18.01 -10.37
CA VAL A 480 16.32 -17.71 -10.82
C VAL A 480 16.15 -17.19 -12.26
N ALA A 481 17.24 -16.91 -12.98
CA ALA A 481 17.20 -16.52 -14.40
C ALA A 481 17.22 -17.75 -15.33
N ASN A 482 17.91 -18.82 -14.93
CA ASN A 482 17.97 -20.09 -15.65
C ASN A 482 16.68 -20.87 -15.44
N ALA A 483 15.99 -21.25 -16.53
CA ALA A 483 14.69 -21.92 -16.47
C ALA A 483 14.81 -23.35 -15.94
N GLU A 484 15.85 -24.08 -16.32
CA GLU A 484 16.12 -25.46 -15.89
C GLU A 484 16.44 -25.51 -14.40
N GLU A 485 17.20 -24.52 -13.88
CA GLU A 485 17.45 -24.39 -12.44
C GLU A 485 16.18 -24.04 -11.64
N ARG A 486 15.27 -23.21 -12.19
CA ARG A 486 13.95 -22.96 -11.56
C ARG A 486 13.09 -24.22 -11.54
N LYS A 487 12.97 -24.91 -12.68
CA LYS A 487 12.23 -26.19 -12.80
C LYS A 487 12.75 -27.21 -11.80
N ASN A 488 14.06 -27.36 -11.70
CA ASN A 488 14.72 -28.27 -10.76
C ASN A 488 14.43 -27.91 -9.29
N LEU A 489 14.45 -26.63 -8.91
CA LEU A 489 14.08 -26.18 -7.56
C LEU A 489 12.64 -26.59 -7.18
N LEU A 490 11.69 -26.48 -8.12
CA LEU A 490 10.30 -26.89 -7.90
C LEU A 490 10.15 -28.43 -7.90
N GLN A 491 10.83 -29.12 -8.82
CA GLN A 491 10.80 -30.58 -8.92
C GLN A 491 11.37 -31.27 -7.67
N GLU A 492 12.50 -30.79 -7.14
CA GLU A 492 13.09 -31.32 -5.90
C GLU A 492 12.17 -31.10 -4.68
N ALA A 493 11.42 -29.99 -4.62
CA ALA A 493 10.41 -29.77 -3.59
C ALA A 493 9.29 -30.82 -3.64
N VAL A 494 8.76 -31.11 -4.84
CA VAL A 494 7.72 -32.12 -5.05
C VAL A 494 8.26 -33.53 -4.76
N LYS A 495 9.47 -33.85 -5.22
CA LYS A 495 10.15 -35.13 -5.03
C LYS A 495 10.43 -35.45 -3.56
N HIS A 496 10.84 -34.46 -2.77
CA HIS A 496 11.14 -34.67 -1.35
C HIS A 496 9.92 -34.56 -0.43
N TYR A 497 8.94 -33.72 -0.75
CA TYR A 497 7.84 -33.38 0.17
C TYR A 497 6.42 -33.54 -0.40
N GLY A 498 6.26 -33.99 -1.64
CA GLY A 498 4.96 -34.34 -2.23
C GLY A 498 4.09 -33.17 -2.71
N GLY A 499 4.63 -31.96 -2.81
CA GLY A 499 3.89 -30.79 -3.29
C GLY A 499 4.59 -29.46 -3.03
N ILE A 500 3.92 -28.37 -3.40
CA ILE A 500 4.32 -26.99 -3.09
C ILE A 500 3.05 -26.20 -2.74
N ASP A 501 3.01 -25.61 -1.54
CA ASP A 501 1.88 -24.78 -1.09
C ASP A 501 2.27 -23.29 -1.01
N ILE A 502 3.57 -23.00 -0.85
CA ILE A 502 4.10 -21.66 -0.61
C ILE A 502 5.29 -21.37 -1.54
N LEU A 503 5.31 -20.19 -2.14
CA LEU A 503 6.46 -19.62 -2.87
C LEU A 503 6.84 -18.26 -2.29
N VAL A 504 8.14 -18.03 -2.06
CA VAL A 504 8.69 -16.74 -1.66
C VAL A 504 9.75 -16.28 -2.66
N SER A 505 9.45 -15.21 -3.39
CA SER A 505 10.37 -14.58 -4.34
C SER A 505 11.12 -13.42 -3.67
N CYS A 506 12.24 -13.74 -3.00
CA CYS A 506 13.15 -12.74 -2.41
C CYS A 506 14.29 -12.33 -3.35
N ALA A 507 14.35 -12.87 -4.57
CA ALA A 507 15.42 -12.54 -5.50
C ALA A 507 15.42 -11.06 -5.89
N GLY A 508 16.60 -10.45 -5.83
CA GLY A 508 16.81 -9.05 -6.21
C GLY A 508 18.28 -8.73 -6.39
N THR A 509 18.55 -7.68 -7.15
CA THR A 509 19.90 -7.15 -7.37
C THR A 509 19.82 -5.68 -7.75
N ASN A 510 20.86 -4.93 -7.41
CA ASN A 510 21.12 -3.63 -7.98
C ASN A 510 22.64 -3.55 -8.27
N PRO A 511 23.08 -3.72 -9.53
CA PRO A 511 24.49 -3.77 -9.89
C PRO A 511 25.10 -2.38 -10.10
N ASP A 512 24.27 -1.34 -10.13
CA ASP A 512 24.62 0.04 -10.46
C ASP A 512 23.83 0.99 -9.55
N LEU A 513 24.51 2.02 -9.04
CA LEU A 513 23.99 3.02 -8.10
C LEU A 513 24.11 4.46 -8.65
N GLY A 514 24.55 4.61 -9.92
CA GLY A 514 24.70 5.90 -10.59
C GLY A 514 23.40 6.52 -11.08
N PHE A 515 23.54 7.61 -11.86
CA PHE A 515 22.43 8.31 -12.50
C PHE A 515 21.76 7.46 -13.60
N LEU A 516 20.47 7.68 -13.85
CA LEU A 516 19.72 6.95 -14.89
C LEU A 516 20.34 7.16 -16.28
N THR A 517 20.71 8.41 -16.57
CA THR A 517 21.32 8.85 -17.83
C THR A 517 22.66 8.18 -18.11
N GLU A 518 23.45 7.92 -17.07
CA GLU A 518 24.76 7.27 -17.14
C GLU A 518 24.65 5.74 -17.19
N MET A 519 23.58 5.15 -16.62
CA MET A 519 23.38 3.71 -16.54
C MET A 519 23.52 3.00 -17.90
N SER A 520 24.22 1.87 -17.89
CA SER A 520 24.38 1.00 -19.05
C SER A 520 23.13 0.17 -19.33
N GLU A 521 22.87 -0.15 -20.60
CA GLU A 521 21.76 -1.04 -20.97
C GLU A 521 21.87 -2.41 -20.27
N ALA A 522 23.10 -2.93 -20.14
CA ALA A 522 23.36 -4.19 -19.43
C ALA A 522 22.95 -4.13 -17.94
N ALA A 523 23.22 -3.02 -17.25
CA ALA A 523 22.81 -2.82 -15.87
C ALA A 523 21.28 -2.68 -15.75
N PHE A 524 20.65 -1.87 -16.60
CA PHE A 524 19.19 -1.70 -16.66
C PHE A 524 18.48 -3.04 -16.87
N SER A 525 18.89 -3.78 -17.91
CA SER A 525 18.35 -5.11 -18.22
C SER A 525 18.54 -6.06 -17.05
N LYS A 526 19.75 -6.11 -16.45
CA LYS A 526 20.00 -7.00 -15.30
C LYS A 526 19.13 -6.71 -14.09
N ILE A 527 18.78 -5.43 -13.84
CA ILE A 527 17.84 -5.03 -12.79
C ILE A 527 16.43 -5.54 -13.11
N PHE A 528 15.89 -5.27 -14.30
CA PHE A 528 14.54 -5.70 -14.68
C PHE A 528 14.43 -7.23 -14.80
N ASP A 529 15.40 -7.89 -15.43
CA ASP A 529 15.47 -9.35 -15.53
C ASP A 529 15.40 -10.00 -14.13
N THR A 530 16.28 -9.58 -13.23
CA THR A 530 16.42 -10.26 -11.93
C THR A 530 15.28 -9.92 -10.97
N ASN A 531 14.84 -8.66 -10.90
CA ASN A 531 13.82 -8.24 -9.93
C ASN A 531 12.39 -8.48 -10.44
N VAL A 532 12.16 -8.39 -11.76
CA VAL A 532 10.82 -8.35 -12.37
C VAL A 532 10.56 -9.63 -13.20
N LYS A 533 11.38 -9.91 -14.22
CA LYS A 533 11.18 -11.05 -15.14
C LYS A 533 11.30 -12.40 -14.40
N CYS A 534 12.35 -12.60 -13.60
CA CYS A 534 12.56 -13.83 -12.83
C CYS A 534 11.43 -14.08 -11.81
N SER A 535 10.96 -13.01 -11.16
CA SER A 535 9.82 -13.07 -10.23
C SER A 535 8.53 -13.51 -10.93
N PHE A 536 8.22 -12.93 -12.11
CA PHE A 536 7.12 -13.37 -12.96
C PHE A 536 7.26 -14.84 -13.37
N LEU A 537 8.44 -15.25 -13.84
CA LEU A 537 8.66 -16.61 -14.36
C LEU A 537 8.48 -17.68 -13.28
N ILE A 538 9.12 -17.54 -12.10
CA ILE A 538 8.98 -18.56 -11.05
C ILE A 538 7.57 -18.61 -10.46
N ALA A 539 6.88 -17.47 -10.37
CA ALA A 539 5.49 -17.43 -9.94
C ALA A 539 4.54 -18.06 -10.98
N LYS A 540 4.82 -17.93 -12.29
CA LYS A 540 4.12 -18.66 -13.36
C LYS A 540 4.38 -20.18 -13.29
N GLU A 541 5.62 -20.57 -13.00
CA GLU A 541 6.05 -21.98 -12.96
C GLU A 541 5.57 -22.75 -11.72
N VAL A 542 5.32 -22.10 -10.57
CA VAL A 542 4.81 -22.78 -9.36
C VAL A 542 3.32 -23.10 -9.42
N ILE A 543 2.53 -22.32 -10.16
CA ILE A 543 1.06 -22.39 -10.18
C ILE A 543 0.52 -23.81 -10.44
N PRO A 544 1.01 -24.60 -11.42
CA PRO A 544 0.53 -25.96 -11.65
C PRO A 544 0.66 -26.89 -10.43
N PHE A 545 1.74 -26.74 -9.65
CA PHE A 545 1.96 -27.53 -8.43
C PHE A 545 1.01 -27.11 -7.29
N MET A 546 0.71 -25.81 -7.18
CA MET A 546 -0.29 -25.30 -6.23
C MET A 546 -1.73 -25.70 -6.62
N LYS A 547 -2.07 -25.73 -7.92
CA LYS A 547 -3.36 -26.27 -8.41
C LYS A 547 -3.56 -27.73 -7.96
N LEU A 548 -2.52 -28.57 -8.08
CA LEU A 548 -2.54 -29.96 -7.62
C LEU A 548 -2.68 -30.10 -6.08
N ARG A 549 -2.38 -29.05 -5.32
CA ARG A 549 -2.58 -28.96 -3.86
C ARG A 549 -3.93 -28.32 -3.47
N GLY A 550 -4.73 -27.88 -4.44
CA GLY A 550 -6.00 -27.20 -4.22
C GLY A 550 -5.88 -25.72 -3.80
N GLY A 551 -4.72 -25.10 -4.04
CA GLY A 551 -4.45 -23.70 -3.73
C GLY A 551 -3.00 -23.46 -3.30
N GLY A 552 -2.68 -22.22 -2.91
CA GLY A 552 -1.34 -21.87 -2.44
C GLY A 552 -1.14 -20.38 -2.15
N SER A 553 0.08 -20.00 -1.77
CA SER A 553 0.42 -18.61 -1.47
C SER A 553 1.80 -18.20 -2.01
N ILE A 554 1.83 -17.08 -2.74
CA ILE A 554 3.02 -16.49 -3.35
C ILE A 554 3.29 -15.14 -2.69
N LEU A 555 4.53 -14.88 -2.29
CA LEU A 555 4.98 -13.60 -1.75
C LEU A 555 6.16 -13.03 -2.55
N PHE A 556 5.99 -11.83 -3.10
CA PHE A 556 7.07 -11.05 -3.73
C PHE A 556 7.73 -10.11 -2.70
N LEU A 557 9.07 -10.04 -2.70
CA LEU A 557 9.81 -9.07 -1.88
C LEU A 557 10.13 -7.80 -2.70
N SER A 558 9.33 -6.75 -2.47
CA SER A 558 9.63 -5.40 -2.93
C SER A 558 10.40 -4.61 -1.87
N SER A 559 10.50 -3.29 -2.02
CA SER A 559 11.20 -2.39 -1.10
C SER A 559 10.44 -1.07 -0.96
N ILE A 560 10.65 -0.36 0.15
CA ILE A 560 10.15 1.02 0.30
C ILE A 560 10.70 1.98 -0.78
N ALA A 561 11.79 1.62 -1.46
CA ALA A 561 12.28 2.29 -2.67
C ALA A 561 11.27 2.34 -3.84
N ALA A 562 10.22 1.50 -3.82
CA ALA A 562 9.08 1.61 -4.73
C ALA A 562 8.17 2.83 -4.46
N TYR A 563 8.32 3.44 -3.28
CA TYR A 563 7.48 4.54 -2.76
C TYR A 563 8.27 5.82 -2.44
N LYS A 564 9.61 5.75 -2.31
CA LYS A 564 10.48 6.86 -1.89
C LYS A 564 11.86 6.83 -2.56
N TYR A 565 12.43 8.02 -2.73
CA TYR A 565 13.87 8.27 -2.91
C TYR A 565 14.44 8.84 -1.60
N TYR A 566 15.75 8.71 -1.34
CA TYR A 566 16.37 9.02 -0.04
C TYR A 566 17.32 10.24 -0.07
N PRO A 567 17.45 11.05 1.00
CA PRO A 567 18.41 12.17 1.12
C PRO A 567 19.73 11.81 1.83
N VAL A 568 20.70 12.73 1.76
CA VAL A 568 21.85 12.90 2.68
C VAL A 568 22.18 14.40 2.76
N GLU A 569 22.52 14.93 3.94
CA GLU A 569 22.91 16.33 4.24
C GLU A 569 23.83 16.31 5.51
N GLN A 570 24.61 17.33 5.91
CA GLN A 570 24.57 18.79 5.69
C GLN A 570 25.96 19.44 5.97
N THR A 571 26.34 20.56 5.31
CA THR A 571 27.50 21.42 5.68
C THR A 571 27.17 22.93 5.56
N PRO A 572 28.01 23.87 6.07
CA PRO A 572 27.64 25.28 6.27
C PRO A 572 27.48 26.20 5.05
N GLU A 573 27.80 25.78 3.82
CA GLU A 573 27.71 26.60 2.57
C GLU A 573 26.27 26.98 2.14
N TYR A 574 25.29 26.55 2.94
CA TYR A 574 23.86 26.39 2.68
C TYR A 574 23.10 27.59 2.07
N GLU A 575 23.47 28.84 2.36
CA GLU A 575 22.75 30.01 1.80
C GLU A 575 23.12 30.32 0.35
N HIS A 576 24.33 29.96 -0.11
CA HIS A 576 24.72 30.14 -1.51
C HIS A 576 24.18 29.00 -2.41
N GLU A 577 24.04 27.79 -1.85
CA GLU A 577 23.60 26.59 -2.57
C GLU A 577 22.07 26.49 -2.73
N LEU A 578 21.29 27.37 -2.10
CA LEU A 578 19.83 27.51 -2.30
C LEU A 578 19.39 27.76 -3.76
N LYS A 579 20.33 28.04 -4.68
CA LYS A 579 20.10 28.12 -6.14
C LYS A 579 20.39 26.81 -6.90
N TYR A 580 21.01 25.81 -6.30
CA TYR A 580 21.48 24.60 -6.98
C TYR A 580 20.56 23.38 -6.79
N ASP A 581 19.96 23.22 -5.61
CA ASP A 581 19.23 21.99 -5.24
C ASP A 581 17.72 21.95 -5.52
N MET A 582 17.13 23.07 -5.92
CA MET A 582 15.85 22.96 -6.65
C MET A 582 16.16 22.34 -8.02
N PRO A 583 15.42 21.32 -8.49
CA PRO A 583 15.68 20.71 -9.78
C PRO A 583 15.68 21.74 -10.93
N MET A 584 14.80 22.75 -10.85
CA MET A 584 14.75 23.90 -11.78
C MET A 584 15.71 25.06 -11.44
N LYS A 585 16.57 24.92 -10.42
CA LYS A 585 17.59 25.89 -9.94
C LYS A 585 17.09 27.28 -9.52
N ARG A 586 15.80 27.38 -9.18
CA ARG A 586 15.13 28.61 -8.71
C ARG A 586 13.80 28.30 -8.04
N LYS A 587 13.33 29.21 -7.18
CA LYS A 587 11.97 29.17 -6.63
C LYS A 587 10.92 29.32 -7.76
N GLY A 588 9.78 28.66 -7.60
CA GLY A 588 8.60 28.88 -8.43
C GLY A 588 8.00 30.27 -8.15
N ARG A 589 7.54 30.95 -9.21
CA ARG A 589 6.97 32.30 -9.13
C ARG A 589 5.43 32.29 -9.11
N PRO A 590 4.74 33.34 -8.63
CA PRO A 590 3.28 33.39 -8.62
C PRO A 590 2.64 33.21 -10.01
N GLU A 591 3.29 33.72 -11.06
CA GLU A 591 2.83 33.61 -12.44
C GLU A 591 2.88 32.15 -12.95
N GLU A 592 3.79 31.34 -12.40
CA GLU A 592 3.97 29.92 -12.73
C GLU A 592 2.96 29.02 -11.99
N VAL A 593 2.15 29.62 -11.09
CA VAL A 593 0.91 29.03 -10.56
C VAL A 593 -0.31 29.44 -11.40
N ALA A 594 -0.29 30.63 -12.02
CA ALA A 594 -1.39 31.13 -12.85
C ALA A 594 -1.57 30.33 -14.15
N GLY A 595 -0.49 29.96 -14.84
CA GLY A 595 -0.56 29.15 -16.08
C GLY A 595 -1.29 27.80 -15.89
N PRO A 596 -0.89 26.94 -14.93
CA PRO A 596 -1.61 25.70 -14.64
C PRO A 596 -3.04 25.90 -14.11
N ALA A 597 -3.33 27.02 -13.44
CA ALA A 597 -4.69 27.37 -13.04
C ALA A 597 -5.57 27.72 -14.26
N ALA A 598 -5.04 28.52 -15.20
CA ALA A 598 -5.72 28.87 -16.44
C ALA A 598 -5.97 27.63 -17.31
N PHE A 599 -4.98 26.74 -17.45
CA PHE A 599 -5.14 25.45 -18.15
C PHE A 599 -6.26 24.59 -17.52
N LEU A 600 -6.32 24.45 -16.20
CA LEU A 600 -7.39 23.69 -15.53
C LEU A 600 -8.80 24.28 -15.73
N LEU A 601 -8.89 25.54 -16.17
CA LEU A 601 -10.14 26.24 -16.48
C LEU A 601 -10.45 26.27 -17.99
N SER A 602 -9.45 26.16 -18.88
CA SER A 602 -9.63 26.19 -20.34
C SER A 602 -10.30 24.92 -20.88
N ASP A 603 -10.70 24.95 -22.14
CA ASP A 603 -11.30 23.81 -22.84
C ASP A 603 -10.28 22.70 -23.16
N ASP A 604 -8.97 22.99 -23.12
CA ASP A 604 -7.90 22.00 -23.28
C ASP A 604 -7.88 20.97 -22.13
N ALA A 605 -8.37 21.37 -20.95
CA ALA A 605 -8.59 20.49 -19.80
C ALA A 605 -10.03 19.95 -19.71
N SER A 606 -10.80 19.96 -20.81
CA SER A 606 -12.20 19.47 -20.84
C SER A 606 -12.37 18.02 -20.36
N PHE A 607 -11.39 17.15 -20.62
CA PHE A 607 -11.39 15.75 -20.14
C PHE A 607 -10.73 15.53 -18.77
N ILE A 608 -10.37 16.60 -18.05
CA ILE A 608 -9.77 16.56 -16.71
C ILE A 608 -10.83 17.01 -15.69
N THR A 609 -11.27 16.09 -14.83
CA THR A 609 -12.12 16.40 -13.67
C THR A 609 -11.77 15.48 -12.49
N GLY A 610 -11.83 16.02 -11.28
CA GLY A 610 -11.52 15.32 -10.04
C GLY A 610 -10.03 15.17 -9.74
N GLU A 611 -9.12 15.75 -10.51
CA GLU A 611 -7.67 15.54 -10.32
C GLU A 611 -6.99 16.63 -9.49
N THR A 612 -5.82 16.29 -8.92
CA THR A 612 -4.97 17.22 -8.16
C THR A 612 -3.61 17.37 -8.84
N LEU A 613 -3.37 18.53 -9.44
CA LEU A 613 -2.06 18.93 -9.94
C LEU A 613 -1.22 19.47 -8.77
N LEU A 614 0.04 19.04 -8.69
CA LEU A 614 1.02 19.55 -7.72
C LEU A 614 1.99 20.50 -8.43
N LEU A 615 2.13 21.72 -7.92
CA LEU A 615 3.10 22.69 -8.42
C LEU A 615 4.26 22.81 -7.43
N ILE A 616 5.17 21.82 -7.52
CA ILE A 616 6.20 21.58 -6.50
C ILE A 616 7.59 21.25 -7.06
N GLY A 617 7.85 21.52 -8.36
CA GLY A 617 9.21 21.45 -8.93
C GLY A 617 9.93 20.11 -8.74
N ALA A 618 9.27 18.99 -9.04
CA ALA A 618 9.71 17.60 -8.79
C ALA A 618 9.85 17.14 -7.31
N TYR A 619 9.47 17.95 -6.31
CA TYR A 619 9.30 17.45 -4.94
C TYR A 619 8.20 16.37 -4.87
N SER A 620 8.12 15.60 -3.78
CA SER A 620 7.11 14.54 -3.61
C SER A 620 6.25 14.75 -2.36
N SER A 621 4.93 14.93 -2.55
CA SER A 621 3.98 15.17 -1.46
C SER A 621 2.68 14.36 -1.61
N SER A 622 1.98 14.16 -0.49
CA SER A 622 0.79 13.29 -0.45
C SER A 622 -0.47 13.98 -0.97
N LYS A 623 -0.78 13.80 -2.27
CA LYS A 623 -2.09 14.19 -2.88
C LYS A 623 -3.31 13.69 -2.11
N THR A 624 -3.17 12.59 -1.35
CA THR A 624 -4.24 11.75 -0.77
C THR A 624 -5.45 12.47 -0.17
N ALA A 625 -5.27 13.48 0.70
CA ALA A 625 -6.40 14.12 1.39
C ALA A 625 -7.16 15.09 0.49
N ILE A 626 -6.41 15.90 -0.26
CA ILE A 626 -6.95 16.88 -1.22
C ILE A 626 -7.66 16.14 -2.36
N LEU A 627 -7.01 15.15 -2.97
CA LEU A 627 -7.55 14.34 -4.06
C LEU A 627 -8.85 13.62 -3.68
N GLY A 628 -8.98 13.16 -2.43
CA GLY A 628 -10.23 12.58 -1.92
C GLY A 628 -11.37 13.60 -1.90
N LEU A 629 -11.09 14.82 -1.43
CA LEU A 629 -12.04 15.93 -1.42
C LEU A 629 -12.42 16.39 -2.84
N THR A 630 -11.44 16.57 -3.73
CA THR A 630 -11.64 16.97 -5.13
C THR A 630 -12.48 15.94 -5.88
N LYS A 631 -12.26 14.63 -5.68
CA LYS A 631 -13.06 13.57 -6.30
C LYS A 631 -14.46 13.43 -5.71
N ALA A 632 -14.68 13.80 -4.46
CA ALA A 632 -16.02 13.87 -3.87
C ALA A 632 -16.83 15.04 -4.47
N PHE A 633 -16.25 16.26 -4.51
CA PHE A 633 -16.92 17.42 -5.11
C PHE A 633 -17.15 17.27 -6.61
N SER A 634 -16.15 16.83 -7.38
CA SER A 634 -16.29 16.55 -8.82
C SER A 634 -17.49 15.64 -9.11
N ARG A 635 -17.67 14.56 -8.35
CA ARG A 635 -18.81 13.63 -8.52
C ARG A 635 -20.16 14.21 -8.15
N ALA A 636 -20.21 15.24 -7.31
CA ALA A 636 -21.46 15.87 -6.90
C ALA A 636 -22.02 16.85 -7.94
N VAL A 637 -21.17 17.38 -8.85
CA VAL A 637 -21.55 18.46 -9.80
C VAL A 637 -21.23 18.15 -11.27
N VAL A 638 -20.62 17.00 -11.58
CA VAL A 638 -20.32 16.59 -12.96
C VAL A 638 -21.59 16.35 -13.80
N ALA A 639 -22.72 16.03 -13.17
CA ALA A 639 -24.02 15.92 -13.83
C ALA A 639 -24.50 17.27 -14.40
N ASP A 640 -24.12 18.37 -13.76
CA ASP A 640 -24.41 19.75 -14.18
C ASP A 640 -23.35 20.31 -15.15
N ASN A 641 -22.52 19.43 -15.72
CA ASN A 641 -21.35 19.74 -16.56
C ASN A 641 -20.25 20.58 -15.86
N ILE A 642 -20.22 20.61 -14.51
CA ILE A 642 -19.23 21.39 -13.76
C ILE A 642 -17.95 20.56 -13.54
N ARG A 643 -16.81 21.08 -14.01
CA ARG A 643 -15.48 20.51 -13.76
C ARG A 643 -14.94 20.98 -12.41
N VAL A 644 -14.45 20.06 -11.59
CA VAL A 644 -13.79 20.38 -10.31
C VAL A 644 -12.42 19.72 -10.26
N ASN A 645 -11.37 20.53 -10.32
CA ASN A 645 -9.99 20.12 -10.16
C ASN A 645 -9.36 20.92 -9.01
N CYS A 646 -8.22 20.46 -8.49
CA CYS A 646 -7.50 21.18 -7.45
C CYS A 646 -6.04 21.42 -7.86
N LEU A 647 -5.56 22.63 -7.61
CA LEU A 647 -4.18 23.02 -7.78
C LEU A 647 -3.55 23.15 -6.39
N ALA A 648 -2.58 22.29 -6.09
CA ALA A 648 -1.89 22.24 -4.81
C ALA A 648 -0.44 22.72 -4.99
N ALA A 649 -0.21 24.00 -4.70
CA ALA A 649 1.12 24.61 -4.71
C ALA A 649 1.96 24.18 -3.49
N GLY A 650 3.28 24.16 -3.66
CA GLY A 650 4.24 23.85 -2.60
C GLY A 650 4.52 25.02 -1.65
N ILE A 651 5.28 24.74 -0.60
CA ILE A 651 5.77 25.76 0.34
C ILE A 651 6.90 26.55 -0.34
N THR A 652 6.87 27.88 -0.23
CA THR A 652 7.86 28.79 -0.83
C THR A 652 9.17 28.94 -0.05
N ASP A 653 9.31 28.26 1.10
CA ASP A 653 10.56 28.09 1.85
C ASP A 653 10.61 26.78 2.66
N THR A 654 11.83 26.34 2.98
CA THR A 654 12.23 25.20 3.86
C THR A 654 12.33 23.75 3.29
N LYS A 655 13.57 23.41 2.90
CA LYS A 655 14.38 22.19 3.22
C LYS A 655 14.17 20.80 2.54
N PHE A 656 15.34 20.17 2.28
CA PHE A 656 15.67 18.74 2.05
C PHE A 656 15.68 18.11 0.63
N ILE A 657 16.75 17.35 0.34
CA ILE A 657 17.29 16.93 -1.00
C ILE A 657 17.10 15.40 -1.29
N ALA A 658 17.65 14.79 -2.36
CA ALA A 658 17.60 13.33 -2.65
C ALA A 658 18.73 12.75 -3.55
N ARG A 659 19.12 11.47 -3.38
CA ARG A 659 20.01 10.62 -4.22
C ARG A 659 19.71 9.09 -4.12
N VAL A 660 20.48 8.26 -4.85
CA VAL A 660 20.75 6.80 -4.66
C VAL A 660 19.82 5.71 -5.27
N VAL A 661 18.53 5.91 -5.59
CA VAL A 661 17.62 4.75 -5.87
C VAL A 661 16.76 4.74 -7.15
N GLY A 662 17.27 5.29 -8.27
CA GLY A 662 16.58 5.39 -9.58
C GLY A 662 15.90 4.11 -10.12
N VAL A 663 16.65 3.29 -10.87
CA VAL A 663 16.09 2.16 -11.65
C VAL A 663 15.63 0.99 -10.77
N TYR A 664 16.31 0.75 -9.65
CA TYR A 664 15.88 -0.24 -8.65
C TYR A 664 14.50 0.09 -8.06
N GLY A 665 14.22 1.37 -7.80
CA GLY A 665 12.89 1.83 -7.38
C GLY A 665 11.82 1.47 -8.41
N ALA A 666 12.03 1.83 -9.69
CA ALA A 666 11.11 1.50 -10.78
C ALA A 666 10.85 -0.01 -10.93
N ALA A 667 11.90 -0.84 -10.86
CA ALA A 667 11.76 -2.30 -10.93
C ALA A 667 11.04 -2.88 -9.69
N LYS A 668 11.25 -2.31 -8.50
CA LYS A 668 10.53 -2.70 -7.29
C LYS A 668 9.07 -2.23 -7.31
N THR A 669 8.75 -1.10 -7.96
CA THR A 669 7.37 -0.67 -8.25
C THR A 669 6.66 -1.60 -9.23
N ALA A 670 7.36 -2.14 -10.25
CA ALA A 670 6.77 -3.11 -11.16
C ALA A 670 6.23 -4.36 -10.45
N LEU A 671 6.85 -4.79 -9.33
CA LEU A 671 6.34 -5.89 -8.50
C LEU A 671 4.97 -5.60 -7.87
N LEU A 672 4.65 -4.35 -7.52
CA LEU A 672 3.34 -3.98 -6.96
C LEU A 672 2.23 -4.23 -8.01
N SER A 673 2.46 -3.86 -9.27
CA SER A 673 1.53 -4.13 -10.37
C SER A 673 1.48 -5.59 -10.78
N ILE A 674 2.63 -6.30 -10.79
CA ILE A 674 2.67 -7.75 -11.02
C ILE A 674 1.85 -8.49 -9.95
N THR A 675 1.97 -8.12 -8.68
CA THR A 675 1.19 -8.70 -7.58
C THR A 675 -0.32 -8.60 -7.84
N LYS A 676 -0.79 -7.40 -8.22
CA LYS A 676 -2.20 -7.12 -8.56
C LYS A 676 -2.69 -7.82 -9.82
N ALA A 677 -1.81 -8.04 -10.78
CA ALA A 677 -2.15 -8.71 -12.03
C ALA A 677 -2.14 -10.24 -11.88
N PHE A 678 -1.22 -10.79 -11.07
CA PHE A 678 -1.21 -12.20 -10.69
C PHE A 678 -2.45 -12.57 -9.87
N SER A 679 -2.74 -11.82 -8.80
CA SER A 679 -3.81 -12.15 -7.85
C SER A 679 -5.18 -12.30 -8.51
N LYS A 680 -5.52 -11.39 -9.43
CA LYS A 680 -6.76 -11.44 -10.21
C LYS A 680 -6.85 -12.67 -11.12
N ALA A 681 -5.72 -13.18 -11.59
CA ALA A 681 -5.68 -14.22 -12.62
C ALA A 681 -5.51 -15.64 -12.06
N VAL A 682 -5.17 -15.81 -10.77
CA VAL A 682 -5.17 -17.11 -10.06
C VAL A 682 -6.21 -17.23 -8.95
N VAL A 683 -7.14 -16.26 -8.83
CA VAL A 683 -8.12 -16.25 -7.74
C VAL A 683 -9.03 -17.48 -7.77
N ASP A 684 -9.43 -17.92 -8.96
CA ASP A 684 -10.28 -19.10 -9.17
C ASP A 684 -9.55 -20.42 -8.88
N ASP A 685 -8.20 -20.41 -8.87
CA ASP A 685 -7.34 -21.53 -8.51
C ASP A 685 -7.11 -21.66 -6.98
N ASN A 686 -7.73 -20.79 -6.17
CA ASN A 686 -7.48 -20.68 -4.72
C ASN A 686 -6.00 -20.38 -4.39
N ILE A 687 -5.29 -19.67 -5.28
CA ILE A 687 -3.92 -19.22 -5.07
C ILE A 687 -3.93 -17.73 -4.70
N ARG A 688 -3.08 -17.36 -3.74
CA ARG A 688 -2.94 -15.99 -3.22
C ARG A 688 -1.59 -15.41 -3.62
N VAL A 689 -1.55 -14.13 -3.97
CA VAL A 689 -0.30 -13.50 -4.44
C VAL A 689 -0.16 -12.11 -3.81
N ASN A 690 0.81 -11.95 -2.93
CA ASN A 690 1.03 -10.74 -2.14
C ASN A 690 2.45 -10.18 -2.31
N CYS A 691 2.66 -8.99 -1.77
CA CYS A 691 3.93 -8.28 -1.79
C CYS A 691 4.29 -7.74 -0.40
N LEU A 692 5.58 -7.77 -0.07
CA LEU A 692 6.13 -7.15 1.13
C LEU A 692 7.18 -6.13 0.71
N ALA A 693 6.96 -4.85 1.03
CA ALA A 693 7.88 -3.77 0.75
C ALA A 693 8.73 -3.47 2.00
N ALA A 694 9.91 -4.09 2.08
CA ALA A 694 10.82 -3.92 3.20
C ALA A 694 11.54 -2.56 3.16
N GLY A 695 11.68 -1.93 4.32
CA GLY A 695 12.58 -0.79 4.54
C GLY A 695 14.05 -1.21 4.66
N ALA A 696 14.90 -0.27 5.07
CA ALA A 696 16.29 -0.57 5.41
C ALA A 696 16.35 -1.68 6.48
N THR A 697 16.99 -2.79 6.13
CA THR A 697 17.06 -4.02 6.92
C THR A 697 18.50 -4.52 6.95
N ASP A 698 19.03 -4.85 8.13
CA ASP A 698 20.39 -5.36 8.31
C ASP A 698 20.59 -6.65 7.50
N THR A 699 21.35 -6.53 6.42
CA THR A 699 21.56 -7.58 5.42
C THR A 699 22.86 -7.31 4.68
N LYS A 700 23.52 -8.35 4.18
CA LYS A 700 24.74 -8.19 3.36
C LYS A 700 24.52 -7.42 2.05
N PHE A 701 23.27 -7.26 1.61
CA PHE A 701 22.90 -6.37 0.50
C PHE A 701 23.01 -4.89 0.90
N LEU A 702 22.42 -4.52 2.04
CA LEU A 702 22.52 -3.16 2.58
C LEU A 702 23.95 -2.84 3.06
N ASN A 703 24.60 -3.77 3.75
CA ASN A 703 25.94 -3.58 4.34
C ASN A 703 27.06 -3.55 3.28
N GLY A 704 26.75 -3.91 2.02
CA GLY A 704 27.61 -3.63 0.87
C GLY A 704 27.62 -2.15 0.46
N ALA A 705 26.49 -1.45 0.66
CA ALA A 705 26.35 -0.01 0.42
C ALA A 705 26.72 0.83 1.65
N MET A 706 26.42 0.35 2.88
CA MET A 706 26.78 1.04 4.14
C MET A 706 28.27 0.89 4.54
N ARG A 707 29.18 0.85 3.57
CA ARG A 707 30.63 0.97 3.84
C ARG A 707 31.06 2.41 4.15
N ASP A 708 30.21 3.37 3.81
CA ASP A 708 30.35 4.78 4.16
C ASP A 708 29.65 5.07 5.50
N SER A 709 30.39 5.62 6.47
CA SER A 709 29.89 5.90 7.82
C SER A 709 28.84 7.02 7.85
N VAL A 710 28.85 7.92 6.86
CA VAL A 710 27.86 9.00 6.72
C VAL A 710 26.52 8.45 6.23
N PHE A 711 26.53 7.47 5.33
CA PHE A 711 25.31 6.87 4.79
C PHE A 711 24.56 6.01 5.83
N SER A 712 25.29 5.34 6.74
CA SER A 712 24.68 4.54 7.82
C SER A 712 23.87 5.39 8.81
N SER A 713 24.31 6.63 9.08
CA SER A 713 23.67 7.53 10.05
C SER A 713 22.51 8.34 9.45
N SER A 714 22.55 8.73 8.17
CA SER A 714 21.39 9.40 7.54
C SER A 714 20.19 8.46 7.42
N VAL A 715 20.40 7.22 6.96
CA VAL A 715 19.34 6.21 6.79
C VAL A 715 18.64 5.88 8.11
N GLN A 716 19.35 5.86 9.23
CA GLN A 716 18.74 5.67 10.56
C GLN A 716 17.95 6.91 11.02
N ASN A 717 18.43 8.12 10.72
CA ASN A 717 17.74 9.36 11.08
C ASN A 717 16.42 9.57 10.31
N ASP A 718 16.34 9.13 9.06
CA ASP A 718 15.14 9.20 8.22
C ASP A 718 14.00 8.25 8.65
N ILE A 719 14.33 7.24 9.46
CA ILE A 719 13.36 6.29 10.01
C ILE A 719 12.77 6.88 11.29
N PRO A 720 11.43 7.05 11.41
CA PRO A 720 10.82 7.54 12.65
C PRO A 720 11.13 6.70 13.90
N MET A 721 11.35 5.40 13.75
CA MET A 721 11.84 4.50 14.81
C MET A 721 13.38 4.54 15.05
N LYS A 722 14.13 5.42 14.36
CA LYS A 722 15.54 5.74 14.59
C LYS A 722 16.54 4.57 14.58
N ARG A 723 16.22 3.50 13.83
CA ARG A 723 17.04 2.30 13.63
C ARG A 723 16.66 1.63 12.31
N ILE A 724 17.47 0.67 11.84
CA ILE A 724 17.08 -0.25 10.77
C ILE A 724 16.33 -1.48 11.33
N ALA A 725 15.65 -2.23 10.44
CA ALA A 725 15.00 -3.49 10.78
C ALA A 725 16.01 -4.65 10.87
N ARG A 726 15.71 -5.66 11.68
CA ARG A 726 16.34 -6.98 11.62
C ARG A 726 15.58 -7.87 10.62
N PRO A 727 16.22 -8.87 9.98
CA PRO A 727 15.55 -9.82 9.09
C PRO A 727 14.31 -10.50 9.70
N GLU A 728 14.34 -10.80 11.00
CA GLU A 728 13.23 -11.39 11.75
C GLU A 728 11.99 -10.48 11.81
N GLU A 729 12.18 -9.16 11.83
CA GLU A 729 11.11 -8.16 11.87
C GLU A 729 10.43 -7.99 10.50
N ILE A 730 11.10 -8.46 9.43
CA ILE A 730 10.49 -8.66 8.09
C ILE A 730 9.83 -10.05 8.00
N ALA A 731 10.39 -11.06 8.68
CA ALA A 731 9.92 -12.44 8.62
C ALA A 731 8.54 -12.66 9.26
N GLY A 732 8.19 -11.93 10.33
CA GLY A 732 6.86 -11.98 10.93
C GLY A 732 5.75 -11.59 9.94
N PRO A 733 5.75 -10.36 9.41
CA PRO A 733 4.81 -9.91 8.37
C PRO A 733 4.81 -10.78 7.10
N ALA A 734 5.96 -11.36 6.72
CA ALA A 734 6.06 -12.28 5.59
C ALA A 734 5.37 -13.64 5.86
N ALA A 735 5.65 -14.27 7.00
CA ALA A 735 5.01 -15.52 7.41
C ALA A 735 3.51 -15.31 7.55
N PHE A 736 3.08 -14.22 8.16
CA PHE A 736 1.69 -13.80 8.19
C PHE A 736 1.10 -13.78 6.76
N LEU A 737 1.69 -13.07 5.78
CA LEU A 737 1.14 -12.98 4.40
C LEU A 737 1.07 -14.32 3.65
N LEU A 738 1.83 -15.32 4.10
CA LEU A 738 1.88 -16.67 3.51
C LEU A 738 0.92 -17.66 4.17
N SER A 739 0.62 -17.47 5.45
CA SER A 739 -0.33 -18.29 6.22
C SER A 739 -1.74 -18.26 5.63
N ASP A 740 -2.60 -19.21 6.01
CA ASP A 740 -4.03 -19.16 5.69
C ASP A 740 -4.77 -18.13 6.58
N ASP A 741 -4.14 -17.60 7.64
CA ASP A 741 -4.48 -16.30 8.24
C ASP A 741 -4.30 -15.09 7.27
N ALA A 742 -3.71 -15.29 6.08
CA ALA A 742 -3.74 -14.33 4.97
C ALA A 742 -4.65 -14.78 3.81
N SER A 743 -5.55 -15.73 4.05
CA SER A 743 -6.46 -16.35 3.07
C SER A 743 -7.32 -15.39 2.24
N TYR A 744 -7.59 -14.17 2.71
CA TYR A 744 -8.30 -13.15 1.94
C TYR A 744 -7.47 -11.90 1.59
N ILE A 745 -6.15 -12.08 1.58
CA ILE A 745 -5.20 -11.07 1.11
C ILE A 745 -4.58 -11.62 -0.15
N THR A 746 -4.87 -10.95 -1.26
CA THR A 746 -4.29 -11.26 -2.57
C THR A 746 -4.31 -9.98 -3.39
N GLY A 747 -3.20 -9.71 -4.08
CA GLY A 747 -2.97 -8.51 -4.90
C GLY A 747 -2.27 -7.38 -4.17
N GLU A 748 -1.89 -7.54 -2.91
CA GLU A 748 -1.65 -6.37 -2.05
C GLU A 748 -0.28 -6.31 -1.40
N THR A 749 0.12 -5.08 -1.06
CA THR A 749 1.48 -4.75 -0.61
C THR A 749 1.48 -4.19 0.81
N VAL A 750 2.07 -4.92 1.75
CA VAL A 750 2.33 -4.43 3.11
C VAL A 750 3.70 -3.75 3.14
N VAL A 751 3.80 -2.58 3.77
CA VAL A 751 5.08 -1.86 3.95
C VAL A 751 5.60 -2.08 5.37
N VAL A 752 6.86 -2.46 5.50
CA VAL A 752 7.51 -2.72 6.80
C VAL A 752 8.74 -1.81 6.89
N GLY A 753 8.50 -0.57 7.32
CA GLY A 753 9.44 0.54 7.16
C GLY A 753 9.67 1.42 8.40
N GLY A 754 9.26 0.99 9.61
CA GLY A 754 9.59 1.71 10.85
C GLY A 754 8.97 3.10 10.94
N GLY A 755 7.79 3.28 10.34
CA GLY A 755 7.09 4.56 10.21
C GLY A 755 7.48 5.41 8.99
N MET A 756 8.50 5.03 8.21
CA MET A 756 8.85 5.74 6.98
C MET A 756 7.66 5.82 6.02
N GLN A 757 7.31 7.03 5.58
CA GLN A 757 6.06 7.23 4.83
C GLN A 757 6.04 6.53 3.47
N SER A 758 4.98 5.73 3.29
CA SER A 758 4.72 4.74 2.24
C SER A 758 3.89 5.24 1.05
N ARG A 759 4.15 6.46 0.53
CA ARG A 759 3.19 7.12 -0.39
C ARG A 759 3.73 7.60 -1.75
N LEU A 760 3.42 6.76 -2.75
CA LEU A 760 2.86 7.20 -4.03
C LEU A 760 1.58 8.04 -3.85
#